data_AF-A0AB34IP63-F1
#
_entry.id   AF-A0AB34IP63-F1
#
_cell.length_a   1.000
_cell.length_b   1.000
_cell.length_c   1.000
_cell.angle_alpha   90.00
_cell.angle_beta   90.00
_cell.angle_gamma   90.00
#
_symmetry.space_group_name_H-M   'P 1'
#
loop_
_entity.id
_entity.type
_entity.pdbx_description
1 polymer ?
#
loop_
_entity_poly.entity_id
_entity_poly.type
_entity_poly.pdbx_seq_one_letter_code
_entity_poly.pdbx_strand_id
1 'polypeptide(L)'
;MEGDSTKKDEVPGFEAGAFESLESDFQEVLQELVGDKSLERFRVEYDKLHRALKKSHESEKRLIKKCRELNQEIVANAAKVQTALKLSQEDQNTISSLKREIEKAWKMVDAAHDKETRAKETIQQLKHEIQNLSRLVEQGAGLSIGQENTVNELIKVKTELAKERDAQASLIQGLKAEVAHFMGKINGLDKDIALANDEIMNLKEVISLKKAEAEKEGAKKEQLEKGLKLLRQTLESRQNQLREKAAAMAKMTDNITKQELALREERGRTDKSGKETDFIGLKITKLEHELDDSMHTAQAMNTELKQKGIELKLRKEEMKRATSEAQRLKKMVAVYQKKLAQTVSLKEVDEEQREELRENVRKLDITLEQARSDHEAEKRTLDKLLRERDILNKQLLLSAATNQKQSDQVKVHENTRRNLEQEIAGYKAEGHKQRKMIFLLEKDGQKYGAEAADASTKWSQALEEIKVRELSIIQLQKRISEGDAKLKQQQSLYESVRSDRNLYSKNLIESQEEIAEMKRKFRIMNHQIEQLKEEIHAKDQALVKEHFERMKKEKEKENLRDQLAKIKAVQRKNEDFLAEFKADTAKLNMVINKADQERQRQRKETEIVVNERDILGTQLIRRNEELSLLYEKIRIQHSTLHKGERQYNARVREIKLLKRSIRELTTELSRIKGSVSNMETLRNEVYQLQRELLQERTKVRALSEELENPMNVHRWRKLEGSDPATYELVQKIHMLQKRLIEKSEEVVDKDLLIQHKEKLYIELKNILARQPGPEVAEQLAVYQQSLQERNKQMDLMNAELTLSQTQVNEYKYEIGRITKELREVKKKFFEQKRREQHAATTRRMERSTPAEVLVQEARASMNRFTGGGFNLNMTAG
;
A
#
# COMPACT_ATOMS: atom_id res chain seq x y z
N MET A 1 -4.85 -50.21 -40.34
CA MET A 1 -5.15 -49.90 -38.93
C MET A 1 -4.54 -48.54 -38.63
N GLU A 2 -5.29 -47.46 -38.39
CA GLU A 2 -6.75 -47.27 -38.37
C GLU A 2 -7.09 -45.81 -38.74
N GLY A 3 -8.36 -45.51 -39.05
CA GLY A 3 -8.98 -44.23 -38.67
C GLY A 3 -8.61 -42.95 -39.42
N ASP A 4 -8.67 -42.91 -40.77
CA ASP A 4 -8.89 -41.63 -41.44
C ASP A 4 -10.33 -41.17 -41.18
N SER A 5 -10.48 -40.09 -40.40
CA SER A 5 -11.77 -39.52 -40.03
C SER A 5 -11.77 -38.02 -40.30
N THR A 6 -11.82 -37.68 -41.59
CA THR A 6 -11.94 -36.31 -42.11
C THR A 6 -13.28 -35.67 -41.74
N LYS A 7 -13.41 -35.24 -40.47
CA LYS A 7 -14.37 -34.20 -40.10
C LYS A 7 -14.09 -32.96 -40.94
N LYS A 8 -15.03 -32.61 -41.81
CA LYS A 8 -15.11 -31.25 -42.35
C LYS A 8 -15.52 -30.34 -41.21
N ASP A 9 -14.68 -29.37 -40.88
CA ASP A 9 -15.10 -28.25 -40.03
C ASP A 9 -16.14 -27.44 -40.82
N GLU A 10 -17.39 -27.49 -40.37
CA GLU A 10 -18.42 -26.54 -40.80
C GLU A 10 -17.98 -25.15 -40.34
N VAL A 11 -17.72 -24.25 -41.29
CA VAL A 11 -17.26 -22.89 -40.98
C VAL A 11 -18.47 -22.05 -40.57
N PRO A 12 -18.59 -21.59 -39.30
CA PRO A 12 -19.63 -20.67 -38.92
C PRO A 12 -19.28 -19.28 -39.49
N GLY A 13 -19.93 -18.93 -40.60
CA GLY A 13 -19.84 -17.61 -41.19
C GLY A 13 -21.13 -17.31 -41.94
N PHE A 14 -21.66 -16.09 -41.78
CA PHE A 14 -22.88 -15.66 -42.44
C PHE A 14 -22.84 -15.93 -43.95
N GLU A 15 -23.89 -16.54 -44.50
CA GLU A 15 -24.01 -16.75 -45.94
C GLU A 15 -23.95 -15.40 -46.66
N ALA A 16 -23.04 -15.25 -47.62
CA ALA A 16 -22.73 -13.94 -48.21
C ALA A 16 -23.98 -13.27 -48.82
N GLY A 17 -24.83 -14.06 -49.49
CA GLY A 17 -26.10 -13.59 -50.06
C GLY A 17 -27.15 -13.19 -49.02
N ALA A 18 -27.07 -13.69 -47.77
CA ALA A 18 -28.03 -13.33 -46.73
C ALA A 18 -27.82 -11.90 -46.23
N PHE A 19 -26.56 -11.43 -46.13
CA PHE A 19 -26.28 -10.02 -45.83
C PHE A 19 -26.62 -9.12 -47.02
N GLU A 20 -26.30 -9.53 -48.25
CA GLU A 20 -26.60 -8.76 -49.47
C GLU A 20 -28.12 -8.61 -49.71
N SER A 21 -28.91 -9.64 -49.39
CA SER A 21 -30.39 -9.57 -49.38
C SER A 21 -30.88 -8.56 -48.33
N LEU A 22 -30.38 -8.66 -47.09
CA LEU A 22 -30.75 -7.73 -46.01
C LEU A 22 -30.39 -6.28 -46.34
N GLU A 23 -29.23 -6.02 -46.95
CA GLU A 23 -28.83 -4.67 -47.38
C GLU A 23 -29.74 -4.14 -48.52
N SER A 24 -30.38 -5.00 -49.31
CA SER A 24 -31.45 -4.58 -50.25
C SER A 24 -32.72 -4.20 -49.50
N ASP A 25 -33.21 -5.08 -48.61
CA ASP A 25 -34.44 -4.85 -47.84
C ASP A 25 -34.35 -3.56 -47.02
N PHE A 26 -33.20 -3.32 -46.37
CA PHE A 26 -32.93 -2.11 -45.60
C PHE A 26 -32.93 -0.84 -46.49
N GLN A 27 -32.51 -0.94 -47.76
CA GLN A 27 -32.54 0.19 -48.69
C GLN A 27 -33.95 0.47 -49.22
N GLU A 28 -34.73 -0.56 -49.54
CA GLU A 28 -36.12 -0.42 -49.99
C GLU A 28 -36.98 0.24 -48.90
N VAL A 29 -36.92 -0.26 -47.66
CA VAL A 29 -37.62 0.35 -46.52
C VAL A 29 -37.12 1.77 -46.24
N LEU A 30 -35.82 2.06 -46.35
CA LEU A 30 -35.31 3.43 -46.22
C LEU A 30 -35.81 4.37 -47.32
N GLN A 31 -36.13 3.85 -48.51
CA GLN A 31 -36.64 4.61 -49.65
C GLN A 31 -38.16 4.87 -49.54
N GLU A 32 -38.96 3.89 -49.12
CA GLU A 32 -40.39 4.09 -48.79
C GLU A 32 -40.58 5.17 -47.72
N LEU A 33 -39.76 5.13 -46.67
CA LEU A 33 -39.79 6.08 -45.55
C LEU A 33 -39.43 7.53 -45.94
N VAL A 34 -38.97 7.81 -47.16
CA VAL A 34 -38.74 9.19 -47.65
C VAL A 34 -40.07 9.89 -47.98
N GLY A 35 -41.14 9.14 -48.27
CA GLY A 35 -42.44 9.70 -48.68
C GLY A 35 -43.21 10.41 -47.56
N ASP A 36 -43.08 9.95 -46.31
CA ASP A 36 -43.89 10.43 -45.18
C ASP A 36 -43.05 11.20 -44.14
N LYS A 37 -43.29 12.52 -44.08
CA LYS A 37 -42.63 13.43 -43.13
C LYS A 37 -42.93 13.12 -41.66
N SER A 38 -43.98 12.37 -41.34
CA SER A 38 -44.26 11.93 -39.97
C SER A 38 -43.30 10.83 -39.49
N LEU A 39 -42.73 10.04 -40.42
CA LEU A 39 -41.86 8.90 -40.13
C LEU A 39 -40.35 9.23 -40.18
N GLU A 40 -39.96 10.47 -40.49
CA GLU A 40 -38.56 10.89 -40.61
C GLU A 40 -37.70 10.56 -39.37
N ARG A 41 -38.28 10.63 -38.16
CA ARG A 41 -37.59 10.22 -36.92
C ARG A 41 -37.28 8.72 -36.89
N PHE A 42 -38.19 7.88 -37.39
CA PHE A 42 -37.98 6.43 -37.49
C PHE A 42 -36.93 6.11 -38.57
N ARG A 43 -37.00 6.78 -39.73
CA ARG A 43 -36.02 6.66 -40.82
C ARG A 43 -34.58 6.92 -40.34
N VAL A 44 -34.39 7.94 -39.50
CA VAL A 44 -33.07 8.29 -38.92
C VAL A 44 -32.55 7.23 -37.95
N GLU A 45 -33.39 6.62 -37.10
CA GLU A 45 -32.92 5.53 -36.22
C GLU A 45 -32.71 4.21 -36.99
N TYR A 46 -33.51 3.94 -38.02
CA TYR A 46 -33.38 2.77 -38.88
C TYR A 46 -32.09 2.81 -39.74
N ASP A 47 -31.72 3.98 -40.28
CA ASP A 47 -30.42 4.19 -40.94
C ASP A 47 -29.23 3.99 -39.97
N LYS A 48 -29.33 4.46 -38.72
CA LYS A 48 -28.29 4.16 -37.71
C LYS A 48 -28.16 2.66 -37.45
N LEU A 49 -29.27 1.92 -37.39
CA LEU A 49 -29.29 0.47 -37.21
C LEU A 49 -28.59 -0.23 -38.39
N HIS A 50 -28.94 0.16 -39.62
CA HIS A 50 -28.31 -0.36 -40.85
C HIS A 50 -26.80 -0.11 -40.86
N ARG A 51 -26.35 1.12 -40.58
CA ARG A 51 -24.91 1.46 -40.48
C ARG A 51 -24.18 0.68 -39.40
N ALA A 52 -24.82 0.41 -38.25
CA ALA A 52 -24.25 -0.39 -37.19
C ALA A 52 -24.10 -1.87 -37.60
N LEU A 53 -25.12 -2.44 -38.24
CA LEU A 53 -25.10 -3.81 -38.75
C LEU A 53 -24.02 -3.99 -39.83
N LYS A 54 -23.95 -3.09 -40.81
CA LYS A 54 -22.93 -3.10 -41.87
C LYS A 54 -21.52 -3.00 -41.32
N LYS A 55 -21.28 -2.10 -40.36
CA LYS A 55 -19.99 -1.99 -39.65
C LYS A 55 -19.64 -3.26 -38.86
N SER A 56 -20.63 -3.95 -38.30
CA SER A 56 -20.44 -5.24 -37.63
C SER A 56 -20.00 -6.31 -38.63
N HIS A 57 -20.73 -6.50 -39.73
CA HIS A 57 -20.40 -7.50 -40.75
C HIS A 57 -19.04 -7.23 -41.44
N GLU A 58 -18.68 -5.97 -41.68
CA GLU A 58 -17.32 -5.63 -42.14
C GLU A 58 -16.21 -6.01 -41.16
N SER A 59 -16.50 -6.03 -39.85
CA SER A 59 -15.53 -6.44 -38.82
C SER A 59 -15.42 -7.97 -38.71
N GLU A 60 -16.55 -8.67 -38.82
CA GLU A 60 -16.66 -10.13 -38.93
C GLU A 60 -15.88 -10.63 -40.16
N LYS A 61 -16.11 -10.04 -41.33
CA LYS A 61 -15.42 -10.37 -42.60
C LYS A 61 -13.90 -10.20 -42.51
N ARG A 62 -13.43 -9.21 -41.73
CA ARG A 62 -12.00 -9.00 -41.41
C ARG A 62 -11.46 -10.06 -40.44
N LEU A 63 -12.22 -10.40 -39.38
CA LEU A 63 -11.86 -11.46 -38.44
C LEU A 63 -11.75 -12.83 -39.14
N ILE A 64 -12.75 -13.22 -39.93
CA ILE A 64 -12.75 -14.48 -40.71
C ILE A 64 -11.53 -14.55 -41.64
N LYS A 65 -11.16 -13.44 -42.31
CA LYS A 65 -9.95 -13.38 -43.13
C LYS A 65 -8.68 -13.61 -42.30
N LYS A 66 -8.54 -12.94 -41.15
CA LYS A 66 -7.37 -13.11 -40.28
C LYS A 66 -7.30 -14.51 -39.65
N CYS A 67 -8.42 -15.14 -39.31
CA CYS A 67 -8.47 -16.54 -38.87
C CYS A 67 -8.02 -17.52 -39.96
N ARG A 68 -8.43 -17.31 -41.22
CA ARG A 68 -7.96 -18.13 -42.35
C ARG A 68 -6.45 -17.97 -42.60
N GLU A 69 -5.93 -16.75 -42.53
CA GLU A 69 -4.49 -16.48 -42.61
C GLU A 69 -3.71 -17.18 -41.49
N LEU A 70 -4.14 -17.02 -40.23
CA LEU A 70 -3.49 -17.67 -39.08
C LEU A 70 -3.53 -19.21 -39.17
N ASN A 71 -4.63 -19.80 -39.66
CA ASN A 71 -4.71 -21.24 -39.83
C ASN A 71 -3.74 -21.75 -40.92
N GLN A 72 -3.57 -21.00 -42.02
CA GLN A 72 -2.55 -21.32 -43.03
C GLN A 72 -1.13 -21.18 -42.47
N GLU A 73 -0.85 -20.15 -41.66
CA GLU A 73 0.44 -19.98 -40.97
C GLU A 73 0.73 -21.13 -40.00
N ILE A 74 -0.28 -21.61 -39.25
CA ILE A 74 -0.17 -22.76 -38.33
C ILE A 74 0.16 -24.04 -39.10
N VAL A 75 -0.59 -24.36 -40.17
CA VAL A 75 -0.34 -25.56 -41.00
C VAL A 75 1.05 -25.50 -41.65
N ALA A 76 1.45 -24.35 -42.20
CA ALA A 76 2.76 -24.17 -42.79
C ALA A 76 3.91 -24.32 -41.78
N ASN A 77 3.71 -23.90 -40.52
CA ASN A 77 4.71 -24.06 -39.48
C ASN A 77 4.74 -25.49 -38.92
N ALA A 78 3.60 -26.19 -38.82
CA ALA A 78 3.56 -27.60 -38.45
C ALA A 78 4.36 -28.47 -39.45
N ALA A 79 4.22 -28.21 -40.75
CA ALA A 79 4.99 -28.88 -41.79
C ALA A 79 6.51 -28.64 -41.62
N LYS A 80 6.94 -27.40 -41.41
CA LYS A 80 8.36 -27.06 -41.15
C LYS A 80 8.91 -27.78 -39.92
N VAL A 81 8.13 -27.88 -38.83
CA VAL A 81 8.54 -28.57 -37.60
C VAL A 81 8.72 -30.07 -37.85
N GLN A 82 7.82 -30.72 -38.60
CA GLN A 82 8.05 -32.12 -39.01
C GLN A 82 9.31 -32.29 -39.86
N THR A 83 9.57 -31.38 -40.81
CA THR A 83 10.78 -31.44 -41.65
C THR A 83 12.05 -31.30 -40.80
N ALA A 84 12.08 -30.36 -39.86
CA ALA A 84 13.20 -30.13 -38.95
C ALA A 84 13.45 -31.31 -38.00
N LEU A 85 12.39 -31.93 -37.46
CA LEU A 85 12.50 -33.14 -36.64
C LEU A 85 13.11 -34.30 -37.43
N LYS A 86 12.71 -34.47 -38.70
CA LYS A 86 13.24 -35.54 -39.56
C LYS A 86 14.73 -35.35 -39.88
N LEU A 87 15.13 -34.12 -40.23
CA LEU A 87 16.55 -33.77 -40.41
C LEU A 87 17.37 -34.02 -39.13
N SER A 88 16.87 -33.61 -37.97
CA SER A 88 17.55 -33.86 -36.68
C SER A 88 17.69 -35.36 -36.34
N GLN A 89 16.79 -36.21 -36.83
CA GLN A 89 16.88 -37.66 -36.68
C GLN A 89 17.97 -38.25 -37.60
N GLU A 90 18.09 -37.72 -38.82
CA GLU A 90 19.09 -38.12 -39.81
C GLU A 90 20.50 -37.65 -39.41
N ASP A 91 20.65 -36.43 -38.88
CA ASP A 91 21.88 -35.90 -38.27
C ASP A 91 22.36 -36.76 -37.09
N GLN A 92 21.45 -37.17 -36.19
CA GLN A 92 21.82 -38.00 -35.03
C GLN A 92 22.31 -39.40 -35.44
N ASN A 93 21.87 -39.91 -36.60
CA ASN A 93 22.37 -41.16 -37.18
C ASN A 93 23.77 -41.00 -37.79
N THR A 94 24.05 -39.90 -38.49
CA THR A 94 25.40 -39.64 -39.05
C THR A 94 26.43 -39.28 -37.97
N ILE A 95 26.03 -38.56 -36.92
CA ILE A 95 26.86 -38.35 -35.72
C ILE A 95 27.21 -39.70 -35.06
N SER A 96 26.27 -40.64 -35.05
CA SER A 96 26.48 -41.99 -34.51
C SER A 96 27.44 -42.85 -35.35
N SER A 97 27.45 -42.72 -36.69
CA SER A 97 28.44 -43.41 -37.54
C SER A 97 29.84 -42.79 -37.42
N LEU A 98 29.94 -41.45 -37.48
CA LEU A 98 31.21 -40.73 -37.38
C LEU A 98 31.93 -40.99 -36.04
N LYS A 99 31.19 -41.09 -34.93
CA LYS A 99 31.78 -41.48 -33.62
C LYS A 99 32.45 -42.86 -33.66
N ARG A 100 31.83 -43.85 -34.32
CA ARG A 100 32.42 -45.20 -34.49
C ARG A 100 33.65 -45.20 -35.40
N GLU A 101 33.73 -44.29 -36.35
CA GLU A 101 34.92 -44.13 -37.20
C GLU A 101 36.07 -43.44 -36.45
N ILE A 102 35.77 -42.47 -35.59
CA ILE A 102 36.74 -41.86 -34.68
C ILE A 102 37.31 -42.90 -33.70
N GLU A 103 36.47 -43.75 -33.10
CA GLU A 103 36.96 -44.85 -32.24
C GLU A 103 37.87 -45.85 -32.97
N LYS A 104 37.60 -46.13 -34.25
CA LYS A 104 38.48 -46.96 -35.09
C LYS A 104 39.80 -46.24 -35.38
N ALA A 105 39.76 -44.94 -35.69
CA ALA A 105 40.95 -44.14 -35.95
C ALA A 105 41.88 -44.07 -34.74
N TRP A 106 41.33 -43.82 -33.54
CA TRP A 106 42.09 -43.84 -32.28
C TRP A 106 42.78 -45.20 -32.05
N LYS A 107 42.05 -46.32 -32.16
CA LYS A 107 42.64 -47.66 -32.02
C LYS A 107 43.73 -47.96 -33.05
N MET A 108 43.70 -47.35 -34.24
CA MET A 108 44.79 -47.44 -35.22
C MET A 108 46.00 -46.57 -34.87
N VAL A 109 45.79 -45.42 -34.22
CA VAL A 109 46.87 -44.56 -33.70
C VAL A 109 47.56 -45.24 -32.52
N ASP A 110 46.80 -45.78 -31.56
CA ASP A 110 47.34 -46.54 -30.42
C ASP A 110 48.19 -47.72 -30.93
N ALA A 111 47.65 -48.53 -31.85
CA ALA A 111 48.35 -49.66 -32.46
C ALA A 111 49.49 -49.28 -33.44
N ALA A 112 49.66 -48.00 -33.76
CA ALA A 112 50.82 -47.47 -34.46
C ALA A 112 51.91 -47.02 -33.45
N HIS A 113 51.51 -46.34 -32.37
CA HIS A 113 52.43 -45.94 -31.30
C HIS A 113 53.05 -47.16 -30.60
N ASP A 114 52.26 -48.22 -30.39
CA ASP A 114 52.70 -49.52 -29.85
C ASP A 114 53.71 -50.26 -30.75
N LYS A 115 53.81 -49.89 -32.03
CA LYS A 115 54.85 -50.37 -32.96
C LYS A 115 56.06 -49.44 -32.96
N GLU A 116 55.83 -48.14 -32.82
CA GLU A 116 56.87 -47.11 -32.74
C GLU A 116 57.75 -47.29 -31.49
N THR A 117 57.17 -47.64 -30.34
CA THR A 117 57.90 -47.95 -29.09
C THR A 117 58.82 -49.16 -29.28
N ARG A 118 58.30 -50.27 -29.79
CA ARG A 118 59.07 -51.50 -30.08
C ARG A 118 60.17 -51.26 -31.14
N ALA A 119 59.92 -50.39 -32.11
CA ALA A 119 60.93 -49.95 -33.08
C ALA A 119 62.05 -49.12 -32.42
N LYS A 120 61.72 -48.26 -31.45
CA LYS A 120 62.71 -47.49 -30.68
C LYS A 120 63.57 -48.39 -29.79
N GLU A 121 62.98 -49.41 -29.16
CA GLU A 121 63.69 -50.41 -28.35
C GLU A 121 64.70 -51.22 -29.20
N THR A 122 64.28 -51.72 -30.36
CA THR A 122 65.17 -52.46 -31.28
C THR A 122 66.27 -51.57 -31.87
N ILE A 123 66.00 -50.28 -32.15
CA ILE A 123 67.03 -49.31 -32.55
C ILE A 123 68.07 -49.07 -31.43
N GLN A 124 67.67 -49.10 -30.15
CA GLN A 124 68.62 -48.98 -29.03
C GLN A 124 69.52 -50.21 -28.91
N GLN A 125 68.98 -51.42 -29.09
CA GLN A 125 69.76 -52.67 -29.10
C GLN A 125 70.81 -52.67 -30.23
N LEU A 126 70.40 -52.38 -31.47
CA LEU A 126 71.29 -52.31 -32.62
C LEU A 126 72.40 -51.24 -32.46
N LYS A 127 72.11 -50.10 -31.82
CA LYS A 127 73.15 -49.09 -31.50
C LYS A 127 74.22 -49.63 -30.55
N HIS A 128 73.87 -50.51 -29.63
CA HIS A 128 74.82 -51.10 -28.69
C HIS A 128 75.70 -52.16 -29.37
N GLU A 129 75.14 -52.94 -30.30
CA GLU A 129 75.92 -53.85 -31.16
C GLU A 129 76.90 -53.10 -32.07
N ILE A 130 76.48 -51.96 -32.65
CA ILE A 130 77.36 -51.10 -33.45
C ILE A 130 78.54 -50.56 -32.62
N GLN A 131 78.34 -50.20 -31.34
CA GLN A 131 79.43 -49.78 -30.45
C GLN A 131 80.43 -50.93 -30.20
N ASN A 132 79.94 -52.16 -30.00
CA ASN A 132 80.78 -53.33 -29.80
C ASN A 132 81.57 -53.72 -31.06
N LEU A 133 80.97 -53.59 -32.24
CA LEU A 133 81.62 -53.86 -33.53
C LEU A 133 82.63 -52.77 -33.94
N SER A 134 82.33 -51.48 -33.69
CA SER A 134 83.27 -50.39 -34.03
C SER A 134 84.63 -50.55 -33.31
N ARG A 135 84.60 -51.02 -32.06
CA ARG A 135 85.79 -51.31 -31.24
C ARG A 135 86.67 -52.45 -31.80
N LEU A 136 86.16 -53.24 -32.74
CA LEU A 136 86.84 -54.38 -33.37
C LEU A 136 87.52 -54.01 -34.71
N VAL A 137 87.32 -52.80 -35.22
CA VAL A 137 87.80 -52.36 -36.56
C VAL A 137 89.06 -51.49 -36.49
N GLU A 138 89.41 -50.92 -35.33
CA GLU A 138 90.56 -50.01 -35.16
C GLU A 138 91.96 -50.71 -35.15
N GLN A 139 92.08 -51.90 -35.75
CA GLN A 139 93.36 -52.64 -35.88
C GLN A 139 93.54 -53.26 -37.29
N GLY A 140 94.16 -52.53 -38.22
CA GLY A 140 94.56 -52.99 -39.56
C GLY A 140 95.19 -51.88 -40.41
N ALA A 141 96.16 -52.19 -41.29
CA ALA A 141 97.05 -51.17 -41.88
C ALA A 141 97.45 -51.34 -43.37
N GLY A 142 97.74 -50.21 -44.05
CA GLY A 142 98.99 -50.04 -44.82
C GLY A 142 98.99 -49.86 -46.36
N LEU A 143 99.66 -48.79 -46.83
CA LEU A 143 100.58 -48.70 -48.00
C LEU A 143 100.01 -48.82 -49.46
N SER A 144 100.64 -48.36 -50.57
CA SER A 144 101.63 -47.27 -50.84
C SER A 144 101.89 -47.01 -52.36
N ILE A 145 102.15 -45.75 -52.76
CA ILE A 145 103.02 -45.14 -53.82
C ILE A 145 103.33 -45.85 -55.18
N GLY A 146 103.27 -45.06 -56.29
CA GLY A 146 104.30 -45.00 -57.37
C GLY A 146 103.87 -45.27 -58.84
N GLN A 147 104.63 -44.92 -59.91
CA GLN A 147 105.66 -43.88 -60.15
C GLN A 147 106.00 -43.70 -61.67
N GLU A 148 106.50 -42.52 -62.08
CA GLU A 148 107.30 -42.14 -63.30
C GLU A 148 107.00 -42.65 -64.74
N ASN A 149 106.55 -41.74 -65.63
CA ASN A 149 106.72 -41.79 -67.10
C ASN A 149 107.18 -40.41 -67.68
N THR A 150 107.87 -39.63 -66.86
CA THR A 150 107.91 -38.15 -66.83
C THR A 150 108.57 -37.41 -67.98
N VAL A 151 109.11 -38.10 -69.00
CA VAL A 151 109.86 -37.45 -70.10
C VAL A 151 109.11 -37.47 -71.43
N ASN A 152 108.47 -38.57 -71.80
CA ASN A 152 107.53 -38.59 -72.94
C ASN A 152 106.25 -37.79 -72.63
N GLU A 153 105.93 -37.63 -71.34
CA GLU A 153 104.90 -36.73 -70.87
C GLU A 153 105.21 -35.28 -71.24
N LEU A 154 106.46 -34.78 -71.19
CA LEU A 154 106.75 -33.35 -71.44
C LEU A 154 106.38 -32.85 -72.85
N ILE A 155 106.41 -33.71 -73.87
CA ILE A 155 105.97 -33.33 -75.23
C ILE A 155 104.44 -33.41 -75.36
N LYS A 156 103.80 -34.41 -74.73
CA LYS A 156 102.34 -34.42 -74.58
C LYS A 156 101.87 -33.17 -73.84
N VAL A 157 102.49 -32.86 -72.70
CA VAL A 157 102.28 -31.66 -71.88
C VAL A 157 102.41 -30.38 -72.68
N LYS A 158 103.23 -30.26 -73.73
CA LYS A 158 103.16 -29.06 -74.61
C LYS A 158 101.84 -28.97 -75.39
N THR A 159 101.32 -30.09 -75.89
CA THR A 159 100.03 -30.15 -76.61
C THR A 159 98.82 -30.19 -75.67
N GLU A 160 99.00 -30.69 -74.46
CA GLU A 160 98.02 -30.69 -73.38
C GLU A 160 97.95 -29.30 -72.76
N LEU A 161 99.06 -28.59 -72.49
CA LEU A 161 99.08 -27.16 -72.13
C LEU A 161 98.42 -26.27 -73.18
N ALA A 162 98.48 -26.63 -74.47
CA ALA A 162 97.73 -25.91 -75.51
C ALA A 162 96.21 -26.17 -75.39
N LYS A 163 95.80 -27.43 -75.16
CA LYS A 163 94.40 -27.78 -74.86
C LYS A 163 93.92 -27.24 -73.52
N GLU A 164 94.78 -27.14 -72.52
CA GLU A 164 94.53 -26.55 -71.22
C GLU A 164 94.48 -25.04 -71.32
N ARG A 165 95.28 -24.38 -72.17
CA ARG A 165 95.09 -22.95 -72.49
C ARG A 165 93.70 -22.72 -73.07
N ASP A 166 93.25 -23.58 -73.98
CA ASP A 166 91.95 -23.43 -74.64
C ASP A 166 90.78 -23.84 -73.71
N ALA A 167 90.97 -24.86 -72.88
CA ALA A 167 90.04 -25.23 -71.81
C ALA A 167 90.00 -24.16 -70.70
N GLN A 168 91.13 -23.55 -70.34
CA GLN A 168 91.20 -22.41 -69.42
C GLN A 168 90.61 -21.14 -70.05
N ALA A 169 90.76 -20.92 -71.36
CA ALA A 169 90.07 -19.82 -72.04
C ALA A 169 88.55 -20.03 -72.04
N SER A 170 88.09 -21.26 -72.31
CA SER A 170 86.68 -21.64 -72.20
C SER A 170 86.17 -21.60 -70.75
N LEU A 171 87.00 -21.95 -69.77
CA LEU A 171 86.70 -21.86 -68.34
C LEU A 171 86.65 -20.40 -67.89
N ILE A 172 87.56 -19.54 -68.36
CA ILE A 172 87.53 -18.09 -68.12
C ILE A 172 86.31 -17.46 -68.79
N GLN A 173 85.84 -17.98 -69.94
CA GLN A 173 84.60 -17.55 -70.56
C GLN A 173 83.37 -18.02 -69.76
N GLY A 174 83.38 -19.25 -69.25
CA GLY A 174 82.38 -19.78 -68.31
C GLY A 174 82.31 -18.98 -67.02
N LEU A 175 83.45 -18.81 -66.33
CA LEU A 175 83.61 -17.99 -65.14
C LEU A 175 83.22 -16.52 -65.37
N LYS A 176 83.45 -15.95 -66.56
CA LYS A 176 82.93 -14.61 -66.91
C LYS A 176 81.41 -14.59 -67.06
N ALA A 177 80.80 -15.65 -67.61
CA ALA A 177 79.35 -15.79 -67.68
C ALA A 177 78.73 -16.03 -66.28
N GLU A 178 79.38 -16.81 -65.43
CA GLU A 178 79.01 -17.00 -64.03
C GLU A 178 79.15 -15.70 -63.23
N VAL A 179 80.26 -14.96 -63.37
CA VAL A 179 80.43 -13.63 -62.76
C VAL A 179 79.38 -12.65 -63.27
N ALA A 180 79.02 -12.67 -64.55
CA ALA A 180 77.90 -11.86 -65.07
C ALA A 180 76.55 -12.28 -64.46
N HIS A 181 76.29 -13.58 -64.30
CA HIS A 181 75.11 -14.11 -63.63
C HIS A 181 75.06 -13.71 -62.14
N PHE A 182 76.18 -13.84 -61.42
CA PHE A 182 76.29 -13.43 -60.02
C PHE A 182 76.19 -11.91 -59.84
N MET A 183 76.77 -11.08 -60.73
CA MET A 183 76.53 -9.64 -60.71
C MET A 183 75.06 -9.28 -60.99
N GLY A 184 74.40 -9.97 -61.93
CA GLY A 184 72.96 -9.82 -62.15
C GLY A 184 72.14 -10.20 -60.91
N LYS A 185 72.55 -11.25 -60.20
CA LYS A 185 71.94 -11.70 -58.94
C LYS A 185 72.19 -10.74 -57.77
N ILE A 186 73.39 -10.16 -57.68
CA ILE A 186 73.74 -9.12 -56.70
C ILE A 186 72.89 -7.87 -56.95
N ASN A 187 72.84 -7.36 -58.18
CA ASN A 187 71.98 -6.22 -58.54
C ASN A 187 70.49 -6.48 -58.27
N GLY A 188 70.02 -7.72 -58.38
CA GLY A 188 68.68 -8.14 -57.95
C GLY A 188 68.51 -8.04 -56.43
N LEU A 189 69.42 -8.67 -55.67
CA LEU A 189 69.42 -8.65 -54.21
C LEU A 189 69.56 -7.23 -53.64
N ASP A 190 70.38 -6.36 -54.23
CA ASP A 190 70.52 -4.95 -53.82
C ASP A 190 69.22 -4.17 -54.03
N LYS A 191 68.47 -4.49 -55.10
CA LYS A 191 67.14 -3.92 -55.34
C LYS A 191 66.09 -4.45 -54.36
N ASP A 192 66.13 -5.75 -54.04
CA ASP A 192 65.25 -6.35 -53.03
C ASP A 192 65.56 -5.80 -51.63
N ILE A 193 66.85 -5.55 -51.33
CA ILE A 193 67.30 -4.86 -50.11
C ILE A 193 66.83 -3.41 -50.08
N ALA A 194 66.84 -2.68 -51.20
CA ALA A 194 66.29 -1.33 -51.26
C ALA A 194 64.78 -1.31 -50.96
N LEU A 195 64.01 -2.20 -51.61
CA LEU A 195 62.57 -2.35 -51.37
C LEU A 195 62.26 -2.73 -49.91
N ALA A 196 63.02 -3.66 -49.34
CA ALA A 196 62.90 -4.05 -47.93
C ALA A 196 63.24 -2.89 -46.97
N ASN A 197 64.19 -2.02 -47.31
CA ASN A 197 64.52 -0.84 -46.51
C ASN A 197 63.40 0.22 -46.55
N ASP A 198 62.80 0.48 -47.71
CA ASP A 198 61.63 1.35 -47.84
C ASP A 198 60.43 0.79 -47.05
N GLU A 199 60.18 -0.51 -47.14
CA GLU A 199 59.14 -1.19 -46.38
C GLU A 199 59.39 -1.14 -44.86
N ILE A 200 60.65 -1.31 -44.42
CA ILE A 200 61.07 -1.07 -43.02
C ILE A 200 60.86 0.39 -42.60
N MET A 201 61.02 1.37 -43.50
CA MET A 201 60.80 2.77 -43.17
C MET A 201 59.30 3.08 -43.00
N ASN A 202 58.46 2.58 -43.91
CA ASN A 202 57.00 2.65 -43.80
C ASN A 202 56.50 1.98 -42.51
N LEU A 203 57.03 0.79 -42.18
CA LEU A 203 56.70 0.09 -40.93
C LEU A 203 57.13 0.88 -39.67
N LYS A 204 58.28 1.56 -39.69
CA LYS A 204 58.70 2.44 -38.59
C LYS A 204 57.74 3.63 -38.40
N GLU A 205 57.26 4.23 -39.49
CA GLU A 205 56.29 5.33 -39.44
C GLU A 205 54.92 4.86 -38.91
N VAL A 206 54.43 3.72 -39.38
CA VAL A 206 53.21 3.08 -38.85
C VAL A 206 53.35 2.75 -37.35
N ILE A 207 54.51 2.23 -36.91
CA ILE A 207 54.79 1.98 -35.49
C ILE A 207 54.81 3.30 -34.68
N SER A 208 55.34 4.39 -35.25
CA SER A 208 55.33 5.72 -34.62
C SER A 208 53.90 6.24 -34.41
N LEU A 209 53.07 6.17 -35.45
CA LEU A 209 51.65 6.55 -35.39
C LEU A 209 50.88 5.69 -34.37
N LYS A 210 51.11 4.38 -34.33
CA LYS A 210 50.46 3.47 -33.37
C LYS A 210 50.91 3.69 -31.93
N LYS A 211 52.15 4.15 -31.69
CA LYS A 211 52.58 4.62 -30.35
C LYS A 211 51.84 5.90 -29.95
N ALA A 212 51.75 6.89 -30.83
CA ALA A 212 51.06 8.15 -30.55
C ALA A 212 49.54 7.96 -30.33
N GLU A 213 48.91 7.00 -30.99
CA GLU A 213 47.54 6.56 -30.68
C GLU A 213 47.44 5.89 -29.29
N ALA A 214 48.35 4.96 -28.98
CA ALA A 214 48.35 4.25 -27.70
C ALA A 214 48.58 5.20 -26.50
N GLU A 215 49.42 6.22 -26.65
CA GLU A 215 49.64 7.25 -25.64
C GLU A 215 48.39 8.12 -25.43
N LYS A 216 47.68 8.51 -26.50
CA LYS A 216 46.40 9.24 -26.41
C LYS A 216 45.31 8.42 -25.72
N GLU A 217 45.21 7.13 -26.04
CA GLU A 217 44.22 6.25 -25.41
C GLU A 217 44.60 5.91 -23.96
N GLY A 218 45.89 5.85 -23.64
CA GLY A 218 46.42 5.79 -22.28
C GLY A 218 46.05 7.02 -21.45
N ALA A 219 46.20 8.23 -22.01
CA ALA A 219 45.83 9.48 -21.35
C ALA A 219 44.30 9.56 -21.08
N LYS A 220 43.47 9.18 -22.06
CA LYS A 220 42.01 9.03 -21.86
C LYS A 220 41.70 8.04 -20.75
N LYS A 221 42.34 6.86 -20.75
CA LYS A 221 42.14 5.84 -19.72
C LYS A 221 42.48 6.39 -18.34
N GLU A 222 43.62 7.06 -18.18
CA GLU A 222 44.02 7.63 -16.89
C GLU A 222 43.04 8.73 -16.41
N GLN A 223 42.49 9.53 -17.34
CA GLN A 223 41.46 10.52 -17.05
C GLN A 223 40.13 9.87 -16.63
N LEU A 224 39.74 8.76 -17.27
CA LEU A 224 38.57 7.96 -16.90
C LEU A 224 38.76 7.24 -15.56
N GLU A 225 39.96 6.74 -15.24
CA GLU A 225 40.30 6.14 -13.95
C GLU A 225 40.26 7.18 -12.81
N LYS A 226 40.77 8.40 -13.05
CA LYS A 226 40.62 9.55 -12.13
C LYS A 226 39.14 9.90 -11.92
N GLY A 227 38.34 9.92 -12.99
CA GLY A 227 36.89 10.09 -12.92
C GLY A 227 36.17 9.01 -12.11
N LEU A 228 36.47 7.73 -12.37
CA LEU A 228 35.92 6.58 -11.64
C LEU A 228 36.30 6.60 -10.16
N LYS A 229 37.52 7.03 -9.81
CA LYS A 229 37.97 7.17 -8.42
C LYS A 229 37.18 8.24 -7.68
N LEU A 230 36.93 9.39 -8.33
CA LEU A 230 36.07 10.46 -7.79
C LEU A 230 34.60 10.01 -7.66
N LEU A 231 34.09 9.24 -8.63
CA LEU A 231 32.76 8.66 -8.60
C LEU A 231 32.59 7.65 -7.46
N ARG A 232 33.60 6.80 -7.22
CA ARG A 232 33.61 5.86 -6.08
C ARG A 232 33.58 6.60 -4.73
N GLN A 233 34.39 7.64 -4.56
CA GLN A 233 34.39 8.44 -3.32
C GLN A 233 33.05 9.16 -3.08
N THR A 234 32.43 9.71 -4.13
CA THR A 234 31.11 10.35 -4.00
C THR A 234 29.97 9.35 -3.78
N LEU A 235 30.05 8.15 -4.34
CA LEU A 235 29.11 7.05 -4.10
C LEU A 235 29.24 6.53 -2.66
N GLU A 236 30.47 6.31 -2.17
CA GLU A 236 30.75 5.91 -0.78
C GLU A 236 30.28 6.97 0.23
N SER A 237 30.52 8.26 -0.07
CA SER A 237 29.98 9.38 0.70
C SER A 237 28.45 9.36 0.78
N ARG A 238 27.76 9.17 -0.37
CA ARG A 238 26.30 9.01 -0.43
C ARG A 238 25.81 7.77 0.32
N GLN A 239 26.56 6.67 0.28
CA GLN A 239 26.20 5.42 0.93
C GLN A 239 26.36 5.51 2.47
N ASN A 240 27.32 6.29 2.95
CA ASN A 240 27.44 6.61 4.38
C ASN A 240 26.33 7.58 4.84
N GLN A 241 25.98 8.60 4.06
CA GLN A 241 24.79 9.45 4.34
C GLN A 241 23.48 8.64 4.35
N LEU A 242 23.36 7.62 3.50
CA LEU A 242 22.23 6.68 3.50
C LEU A 242 22.21 5.80 4.77
N ARG A 243 23.38 5.31 5.24
CA ARG A 243 23.50 4.59 6.52
C ARG A 243 23.10 5.46 7.71
N GLU A 244 23.56 6.71 7.77
CA GLU A 244 23.18 7.66 8.82
C GLU A 244 21.67 7.92 8.82
N LYS A 245 21.06 8.17 7.65
CA LYS A 245 19.62 8.35 7.53
C LYS A 245 18.83 7.08 7.86
N ALA A 246 19.32 5.90 7.50
CA ALA A 246 18.71 4.63 7.89
C ALA A 246 18.75 4.42 9.41
N ALA A 247 19.86 4.75 10.08
CA ALA A 247 19.97 4.69 11.54
C ALA A 247 19.07 5.72 12.25
N ALA A 248 18.91 6.92 11.68
CA ALA A 248 17.96 7.92 12.16
C ALA A 248 16.50 7.44 11.99
N MET A 249 16.15 6.87 10.84
CA MET A 249 14.84 6.25 10.59
C MET A 249 14.57 5.11 11.57
N ALA A 250 15.54 4.23 11.84
CA ALA A 250 15.40 3.12 12.78
C ALA A 250 15.09 3.59 14.21
N LYS A 251 15.78 4.65 14.69
CA LYS A 251 15.45 5.30 15.98
C LYS A 251 14.07 5.95 15.97
N MET A 252 13.65 6.52 14.84
CA MET A 252 12.33 7.13 14.70
C MET A 252 11.21 6.07 14.71
N THR A 253 11.43 4.89 14.10
CA THR A 253 10.49 3.76 14.18
C THR A 253 10.43 3.15 15.58
N ASP A 254 11.55 3.03 16.30
CA ASP A 254 11.58 2.58 17.70
C ASP A 254 10.78 3.54 18.61
N ASN A 255 10.94 4.85 18.43
CA ASN A 255 10.11 5.85 19.11
C ASN A 255 8.62 5.75 18.75
N ILE A 256 8.27 5.49 17.48
CA ILE A 256 6.88 5.26 17.05
C ILE A 256 6.31 4.02 17.74
N THR A 257 7.01 2.87 17.73
CA THR A 257 6.51 1.66 18.40
C THR A 257 6.32 1.81 19.90
N LYS A 258 7.15 2.64 20.56
CA LYS A 258 6.97 3.01 21.98
C LYS A 258 5.74 3.89 22.22
N GLN A 259 5.46 4.83 21.31
CA GLN A 259 4.23 5.63 21.36
C GLN A 259 2.99 4.80 21.04
N GLU A 260 3.06 3.86 20.09
CA GLU A 260 1.97 2.92 19.79
C GLU A 260 1.69 1.97 20.96
N LEU A 261 2.72 1.53 21.69
CA LEU A 261 2.57 0.72 22.90
C LEU A 261 1.86 1.51 24.01
N ALA A 262 2.34 2.72 24.33
CA ALA A 262 1.70 3.58 25.33
C ALA A 262 0.25 3.93 24.95
N LEU A 263 -0.03 4.21 23.67
CA LEU A 263 -1.36 4.51 23.18
C LEU A 263 -2.28 3.26 23.16
N ARG A 264 -1.71 2.05 23.13
CA ARG A 264 -2.43 0.78 23.35
C ARG A 264 -2.72 0.53 24.83
N GLU A 265 -1.82 0.91 25.73
CA GLU A 265 -2.04 0.84 27.19
C GLU A 265 -3.14 1.81 27.64
N GLU A 266 -3.12 3.07 27.19
CA GLU A 266 -4.18 4.05 27.52
C GLU A 266 -5.54 3.64 26.94
N ARG A 267 -5.59 3.08 25.72
CA ARG A 267 -6.81 2.43 25.20
C ARG A 267 -7.25 1.26 26.09
N GLY A 268 -6.33 0.43 26.55
CA GLY A 268 -6.62 -0.64 27.52
C GLY A 268 -7.12 -0.17 28.89
N ARG A 269 -6.85 1.08 29.28
CA ARG A 269 -7.47 1.73 30.45
C ARG A 269 -8.86 2.28 30.11
N THR A 270 -9.01 2.89 28.94
CA THR A 270 -10.30 3.41 28.44
C THR A 270 -11.32 2.27 28.29
N ASP A 271 -10.92 1.13 27.72
CA ASP A 271 -11.77 -0.07 27.56
C ASP A 271 -12.16 -0.71 28.91
N LYS A 272 -11.35 -0.53 29.97
CA LYS A 272 -11.70 -0.97 31.33
C LYS A 272 -12.73 -0.04 31.96
N SER A 273 -12.52 1.27 31.89
CA SER A 273 -13.48 2.26 32.37
C SER A 273 -14.80 2.22 31.59
N GLY A 274 -14.74 1.89 30.29
CA GLY A 274 -15.91 1.55 29.48
C GLY A 274 -16.67 0.35 30.04
N LYS A 275 -15.99 -0.76 30.35
CA LYS A 275 -16.63 -1.94 30.96
C LYS A 275 -17.16 -1.68 32.37
N GLU A 276 -16.53 -0.81 33.14
CA GLU A 276 -17.01 -0.39 34.47
C GLU A 276 -18.27 0.48 34.34
N THR A 277 -18.34 1.38 33.35
CA THR A 277 -19.54 2.19 33.06
C THR A 277 -20.66 1.36 32.43
N ASP A 278 -20.36 0.42 31.53
CA ASP A 278 -21.31 -0.59 31.03
C ASP A 278 -21.86 -1.46 32.16
N PHE A 279 -21.01 -1.88 33.11
CA PHE A 279 -21.42 -2.66 34.28
C PHE A 279 -22.31 -1.85 35.24
N ILE A 280 -22.01 -0.56 35.44
CA ILE A 280 -22.86 0.36 36.20
C ILE A 280 -24.19 0.58 35.47
N GLY A 281 -24.19 0.75 34.14
CA GLY A 281 -25.41 0.83 33.32
C GLY A 281 -26.27 -0.44 33.39
N LEU A 282 -25.65 -1.62 33.33
CA LEU A 282 -26.30 -2.92 33.55
C LEU A 282 -26.81 -3.10 34.99
N LYS A 283 -26.25 -2.38 35.97
CA LYS A 283 -26.75 -2.37 37.34
C LYS A 283 -27.89 -1.36 37.53
N ILE A 284 -27.84 -0.21 36.87
CA ILE A 284 -28.92 0.78 36.83
C ILE A 284 -30.15 0.16 36.15
N THR A 285 -30.02 -0.39 34.94
CA THR A 285 -31.13 -1.05 34.22
C THR A 285 -31.71 -2.27 34.96
N LYS A 286 -30.91 -2.95 35.78
CA LYS A 286 -31.41 -3.98 36.71
C LYS A 286 -32.18 -3.38 37.88
N LEU A 287 -31.70 -2.30 38.49
CA LEU A 287 -32.43 -1.61 39.56
C LEU A 287 -33.70 -0.92 39.05
N GLU A 288 -33.71 -0.44 37.80
CA GLU A 288 -34.90 0.05 37.10
C GLU A 288 -35.89 -1.09 36.84
N HIS A 289 -35.42 -2.25 36.36
CA HIS A 289 -36.29 -3.42 36.18
C HIS A 289 -36.79 -4.01 37.50
N GLU A 290 -35.96 -4.05 38.56
CA GLU A 290 -36.36 -4.45 39.92
C GLU A 290 -37.34 -3.43 40.54
N LEU A 291 -37.21 -2.14 40.21
CA LEU A 291 -38.16 -1.10 40.60
C LEU A 291 -39.49 -1.25 39.84
N ASP A 292 -39.45 -1.42 38.52
CA ASP A 292 -40.63 -1.69 37.69
C ASP A 292 -41.32 -2.99 38.08
N ASP A 293 -40.58 -4.04 38.43
CA ASP A 293 -41.11 -5.30 38.98
C ASP A 293 -41.68 -5.08 40.39
N SER A 294 -41.09 -4.21 41.22
CA SER A 294 -41.67 -3.84 42.53
C SER A 294 -42.98 -3.04 42.36
N MET A 295 -43.07 -2.20 41.33
CA MET A 295 -44.27 -1.44 40.99
C MET A 295 -45.34 -2.33 40.35
N HIS A 296 -44.96 -3.23 39.44
CA HIS A 296 -45.84 -4.23 38.86
C HIS A 296 -46.33 -5.23 39.92
N THR A 297 -45.49 -5.65 40.87
CA THR A 297 -45.93 -6.52 41.98
C THR A 297 -46.76 -5.76 43.01
N ALA A 298 -46.50 -4.48 43.30
CA ALA A 298 -47.40 -3.66 44.14
C ALA A 298 -48.76 -3.42 43.47
N GLN A 299 -48.78 -3.17 42.16
CA GLN A 299 -49.98 -2.98 41.36
C GLN A 299 -50.73 -4.32 41.14
N ALA A 300 -50.00 -5.43 40.98
CA ALA A 300 -50.54 -6.78 40.99
C ALA A 300 -51.11 -7.16 42.35
N MET A 301 -50.46 -6.84 43.48
CA MET A 301 -51.02 -7.04 44.82
C MET A 301 -52.25 -6.17 45.08
N ASN A 302 -52.33 -4.97 44.50
CA ASN A 302 -53.51 -4.10 44.60
C ASN A 302 -54.69 -4.64 43.76
N THR A 303 -54.42 -5.18 42.57
CA THR A 303 -55.43 -5.88 41.75
C THR A 303 -55.79 -7.24 42.34
N GLU A 304 -54.84 -7.98 42.93
CA GLU A 304 -55.08 -9.19 43.70
C GLU A 304 -55.86 -8.90 44.98
N LEU A 305 -55.64 -7.81 45.73
CA LEU A 305 -56.48 -7.49 46.89
C LEU A 305 -57.95 -7.28 46.48
N LYS A 306 -58.17 -6.68 45.32
CA LYS A 306 -59.52 -6.50 44.72
C LYS A 306 -60.09 -7.82 44.19
N GLN A 307 -59.29 -8.62 43.49
CA GLN A 307 -59.69 -9.93 42.97
C GLN A 307 -59.90 -10.95 44.09
N LYS A 308 -58.97 -11.10 45.04
CA LYS A 308 -59.11 -11.87 46.29
C LYS A 308 -60.32 -11.43 47.11
N GLY A 309 -60.71 -10.16 47.07
CA GLY A 309 -61.97 -9.67 47.68
C GLY A 309 -63.24 -10.20 47.00
N ILE A 310 -63.16 -10.55 45.72
CA ILE A 310 -64.23 -11.18 44.92
C ILE A 310 -64.12 -12.72 44.99
N GLU A 311 -62.91 -13.28 44.89
CA GLU A 311 -62.63 -14.70 45.13
C GLU A 311 -63.06 -15.11 46.55
N LEU A 312 -62.85 -14.30 47.60
CA LEU A 312 -63.32 -14.64 48.96
C LEU A 312 -64.84 -14.74 49.10
N LYS A 313 -65.60 -14.27 48.09
CA LYS A 313 -67.04 -14.55 47.96
C LYS A 313 -67.24 -15.82 47.13
N LEU A 314 -66.67 -15.90 45.92
CA LEU A 314 -66.80 -17.05 45.03
C LEU A 314 -66.26 -18.36 45.63
N ARG A 315 -65.03 -18.39 46.19
CA ARG A 315 -64.47 -19.54 46.92
C ARG A 315 -65.28 -19.97 48.13
N LYS A 316 -66.10 -19.11 48.77
CA LYS A 316 -67.00 -19.55 49.85
C LYS A 316 -68.20 -20.35 49.32
N GLU A 317 -68.54 -20.17 48.05
CA GLU A 317 -69.57 -20.93 47.34
C GLU A 317 -68.96 -22.14 46.60
N GLU A 318 -67.77 -22.00 46.03
CA GLU A 318 -67.05 -23.07 45.32
C GLU A 318 -66.40 -24.09 46.27
N MET A 319 -65.98 -23.71 47.48
CA MET A 319 -65.56 -24.70 48.51
C MET A 319 -66.69 -25.70 48.84
N LYS A 320 -67.97 -25.30 48.68
CA LYS A 320 -69.13 -26.20 48.84
C LYS A 320 -69.40 -27.09 47.62
N ARG A 321 -68.73 -26.84 46.48
CA ARG A 321 -68.85 -27.62 45.22
C ARG A 321 -67.60 -28.48 44.95
N ALA A 322 -66.41 -27.95 45.23
CA ALA A 322 -65.15 -28.68 45.06
C ALA A 322 -64.99 -29.84 46.05
N THR A 323 -65.60 -29.74 47.24
CA THR A 323 -65.59 -30.82 48.26
C THR A 323 -66.40 -32.04 47.84
N SER A 324 -67.44 -31.89 47.02
CA SER A 324 -68.20 -33.01 46.43
C SER A 324 -67.55 -33.55 45.15
N GLU A 325 -67.01 -32.71 44.28
CA GLU A 325 -66.34 -33.14 43.04
C GLU A 325 -65.04 -33.94 43.31
N ALA A 326 -64.27 -33.56 44.35
CA ALA A 326 -62.99 -34.19 44.69
C ALA A 326 -63.10 -35.67 45.09
N GLN A 327 -64.26 -36.12 45.59
CA GLN A 327 -64.50 -37.54 45.89
C GLN A 327 -64.71 -38.38 44.62
N ARG A 328 -65.11 -37.77 43.50
CA ARG A 328 -65.42 -38.47 42.24
C ARG A 328 -64.14 -38.83 41.47
N LEU A 329 -63.21 -37.90 41.35
CA LEU A 329 -62.00 -38.06 40.51
C LEU A 329 -61.00 -39.08 41.06
N LYS A 330 -60.91 -39.29 42.39
CA LYS A 330 -60.01 -40.30 42.99
C LYS A 330 -60.28 -41.74 42.52
N LYS A 331 -61.46 -42.05 41.97
CA LYS A 331 -61.79 -43.38 41.44
C LYS A 331 -61.29 -43.64 40.00
N MET A 332 -60.93 -42.60 39.25
CA MET A 332 -60.67 -42.72 37.81
C MET A 332 -59.20 -42.99 37.45
N VAL A 333 -58.26 -42.66 38.35
CA VAL A 333 -56.81 -42.80 38.12
C VAL A 333 -56.37 -44.27 38.02
N ALA A 334 -57.05 -45.19 38.72
CA ALA A 334 -56.68 -46.60 38.80
C ALA A 334 -56.81 -47.39 37.48
N VAL A 335 -57.52 -46.86 36.47
CA VAL A 335 -57.83 -47.59 35.22
C VAL A 335 -56.69 -47.49 34.20
N TYR A 336 -55.96 -46.36 34.16
CA TYR A 336 -55.01 -46.08 33.08
C TYR A 336 -53.63 -46.74 33.24
N GLN A 337 -53.28 -47.20 34.45
CA GLN A 337 -52.01 -47.91 34.69
C GLN A 337 -51.94 -49.32 34.05
N LYS A 338 -53.04 -49.85 33.49
CA LYS A 338 -53.11 -51.22 32.95
C LYS A 338 -52.96 -51.34 31.42
N LYS A 339 -52.65 -50.26 30.69
CA LYS A 339 -52.59 -50.27 29.20
C LYS A 339 -51.22 -50.12 28.55
N LEU A 340 -50.13 -49.92 29.32
CA LEU A 340 -48.78 -49.77 28.76
C LEU A 340 -47.99 -51.10 28.65
N ALA A 341 -48.58 -52.22 29.08
CA ALA A 341 -47.90 -53.52 29.21
C ALA A 341 -48.17 -54.50 28.04
N GLN A 342 -48.50 -53.99 26.84
CA GLN A 342 -48.98 -54.82 25.72
C GLN A 342 -48.29 -54.54 24.36
N THR A 343 -47.27 -53.68 24.34
CA THR A 343 -46.53 -53.28 23.11
C THR A 343 -45.08 -53.76 23.13
N VAL A 344 -44.85 -55.00 23.60
CA VAL A 344 -43.50 -55.60 23.78
C VAL A 344 -43.30 -56.89 22.97
N SER A 345 -44.35 -57.48 22.38
CA SER A 345 -44.27 -58.77 21.69
C SER A 345 -44.86 -58.72 20.26
N LEU A 346 -44.00 -58.46 19.26
CA LEU A 346 -44.07 -58.94 17.86
C LEU A 346 -43.10 -58.15 16.95
N LYS A 347 -41.82 -58.59 16.88
CA LYS A 347 -40.95 -58.62 15.67
C LYS A 347 -39.50 -59.04 15.97
N GLU A 348 -39.36 -60.23 16.53
CA GLU A 348 -38.24 -61.11 16.19
C GLU A 348 -38.59 -61.82 14.86
N VAL A 349 -37.58 -62.19 14.04
CA VAL A 349 -37.56 -63.17 12.90
C VAL A 349 -36.73 -62.71 11.67
N ASP A 350 -36.78 -61.44 11.27
CA ASP A 350 -36.41 -61.04 9.88
C ASP A 350 -34.89 -60.79 9.56
N GLU A 351 -33.93 -61.07 10.46
CA GLU A 351 -32.48 -60.83 10.20
C GLU A 351 -31.56 -62.07 10.22
N GLU A 352 -32.10 -63.30 10.15
CA GLU A 352 -31.32 -64.55 10.30
C GLU A 352 -31.08 -65.33 8.99
N GLN A 353 -31.11 -64.68 7.81
CA GLN A 353 -31.04 -65.36 6.48
C GLN A 353 -30.08 -64.71 5.46
N ARG A 354 -28.86 -64.31 5.86
CA ARG A 354 -27.92 -63.63 4.92
C ARG A 354 -26.45 -64.07 4.91
N GLU A 355 -26.00 -64.89 5.85
CA GLU A 355 -24.60 -65.37 5.91
C GLU A 355 -24.32 -66.63 5.06
N GLU A 356 -25.32 -67.48 4.81
CA GLU A 356 -25.11 -68.89 4.38
C GLU A 356 -24.75 -69.10 2.89
N LEU A 357 -24.68 -68.05 2.06
CA LEU A 357 -24.63 -68.18 0.59
C LEU A 357 -23.41 -67.52 -0.09
N ARG A 358 -22.19 -67.75 0.42
CA ARG A 358 -20.95 -67.39 -0.30
C ARG A 358 -19.82 -68.43 -0.37
N GLU A 359 -19.84 -69.54 0.37
CA GLU A 359 -18.69 -70.46 0.40
C GLU A 359 -18.70 -71.56 -0.68
N ASN A 360 -19.87 -71.87 -1.28
CA ASN A 360 -20.07 -73.08 -2.09
C ASN A 360 -19.67 -73.01 -3.59
N VAL A 361 -19.06 -71.93 -4.08
CA VAL A 361 -18.69 -71.78 -5.51
C VAL A 361 -17.26 -72.31 -5.81
N ARG A 362 -16.57 -72.89 -4.83
CA ARG A 362 -15.12 -73.20 -4.93
C ARG A 362 -14.75 -74.62 -5.37
N LYS A 363 -15.72 -75.51 -5.68
CA LYS A 363 -15.47 -76.95 -5.90
C LYS A 363 -16.40 -77.64 -6.92
N LEU A 364 -16.53 -77.06 -8.12
CA LEU A 364 -16.91 -77.83 -9.31
C LEU A 364 -15.88 -77.58 -10.42
N ASP A 365 -15.43 -78.67 -11.03
CA ASP A 365 -14.79 -78.79 -12.35
C ASP A 365 -13.49 -77.96 -12.56
N ILE A 366 -12.27 -78.52 -12.58
CA ILE A 366 -11.80 -79.93 -12.61
C ILE A 366 -12.49 -80.80 -13.68
N THR A 367 -12.60 -80.27 -14.89
CA THR A 367 -12.84 -81.07 -16.12
C THR A 367 -12.00 -80.55 -17.27
N LEU A 368 -11.52 -81.46 -18.15
CA LEU A 368 -11.01 -81.17 -19.50
C LEU A 368 -9.72 -80.33 -19.52
N GLU A 369 -8.55 -80.84 -19.11
CA GLU A 369 -7.90 -82.06 -19.63
C GLU A 369 -7.70 -82.06 -21.18
N GLN A 370 -7.69 -80.88 -21.83
CA GLN A 370 -7.75 -80.77 -23.30
C GLN A 370 -6.67 -79.87 -23.97
N ALA A 371 -5.58 -79.50 -23.27
CA ALA A 371 -4.52 -78.62 -23.81
C ALA A 371 -3.10 -79.20 -23.64
N ARG A 372 -2.96 -80.51 -23.86
CA ARG A 372 -1.73 -81.29 -23.60
C ARG A 372 -1.14 -81.97 -24.85
N SER A 373 -1.53 -81.54 -26.05
CA SER A 373 -1.36 -82.29 -27.31
C SER A 373 -0.23 -81.84 -28.24
N ASP A 374 0.20 -80.57 -28.17
CA ASP A 374 0.89 -79.92 -29.31
C ASP A 374 2.39 -79.63 -29.07
N HIS A 375 3.13 -80.53 -28.39
CA HIS A 375 4.52 -80.25 -28.00
C HIS A 375 5.55 -81.40 -28.19
N GLU A 376 5.24 -82.50 -28.89
CA GLU A 376 6.16 -83.66 -29.01
C GLU A 376 6.52 -84.10 -30.45
N ALA A 377 6.12 -83.37 -31.49
CA ALA A 377 6.12 -83.90 -32.87
C ALA A 377 7.43 -83.80 -33.68
N GLU A 378 8.30 -82.80 -33.47
CA GLU A 378 9.37 -82.44 -34.44
C GLU A 378 10.81 -82.64 -33.94
N LYS A 379 11.25 -83.91 -33.76
CA LYS A 379 12.64 -84.21 -33.32
C LYS A 379 13.20 -85.57 -33.80
N ARG A 380 13.00 -85.96 -35.06
CA ARG A 380 13.34 -87.33 -35.57
C ARG A 380 13.97 -87.45 -36.97
N THR A 381 14.63 -86.43 -37.53
CA THR A 381 15.25 -86.52 -38.88
C THR A 381 16.74 -86.15 -38.88
N LEU A 382 17.60 -87.12 -38.56
CA LEU A 382 19.05 -87.03 -38.65
C LEU A 382 19.65 -88.42 -38.95
N ASP A 383 19.67 -88.83 -40.23
CA ASP A 383 20.58 -89.88 -40.76
C ASP A 383 20.28 -90.18 -42.25
N LYS A 384 21.10 -89.64 -43.18
CA LYS A 384 21.36 -90.17 -44.55
C LYS A 384 22.22 -89.21 -45.41
N LEU A 385 23.50 -89.54 -45.57
CA LEU A 385 24.19 -89.82 -46.85
C LEU A 385 25.72 -89.56 -46.73
N LEU A 386 26.49 -90.65 -46.86
CA LEU A 386 27.97 -90.68 -46.87
C LEU A 386 28.43 -91.69 -47.92
N ARG A 387 28.73 -91.24 -49.15
CA ARG A 387 29.34 -92.07 -50.21
C ARG A 387 29.68 -91.25 -51.47
N GLU A 388 30.97 -91.20 -51.86
CA GLU A 388 31.54 -91.12 -53.24
C GLU A 388 33.01 -90.61 -53.17
N ARG A 389 33.99 -91.32 -53.75
CA ARG A 389 35.43 -90.92 -53.69
C ARG A 389 36.42 -91.54 -54.71
N ASP A 390 36.26 -92.79 -55.17
CA ASP A 390 37.42 -93.74 -55.16
C ASP A 390 37.91 -94.44 -56.47
N ILE A 391 37.72 -93.91 -57.70
CA ILE A 391 38.00 -94.70 -58.95
C ILE A 391 39.04 -94.10 -59.95
N LEU A 392 40.30 -94.55 -59.80
CA LEU A 392 41.27 -95.11 -60.79
C LEU A 392 41.91 -94.31 -61.98
N ASN A 393 43.00 -94.91 -62.53
CA ASN A 393 44.05 -94.38 -63.44
C ASN A 393 44.92 -95.55 -64.05
N LYS A 394 45.72 -95.35 -65.15
CA LYS A 394 46.98 -96.08 -65.62
C LYS A 394 46.96 -97.28 -66.64
N GLN A 395 47.74 -97.26 -67.79
CA GLN A 395 48.58 -98.34 -68.46
C GLN A 395 49.11 -98.10 -69.95
N LEU A 396 49.99 -98.97 -70.58
CA LEU A 396 51.06 -98.61 -71.61
C LEU A 396 51.84 -99.73 -72.48
N LEU A 397 52.25 -99.47 -73.78
CA LEU A 397 53.38 -99.88 -74.80
C LEU A 397 53.97 -101.33 -75.21
N LEU A 398 54.52 -101.56 -76.49
CA LEU A 398 55.79 -102.34 -76.99
C LEU A 398 55.96 -103.02 -78.48
N SER A 399 57.21 -103.22 -79.09
CA SER A 399 57.79 -104.31 -80.08
C SER A 399 58.31 -104.13 -81.63
N ALA A 400 59.42 -104.79 -82.22
CA ALA A 400 59.97 -104.82 -83.71
C ALA A 400 61.32 -105.65 -84.18
N ALA A 401 61.75 -105.93 -85.52
CA ALA A 401 63.16 -106.36 -86.14
C ALA A 401 63.48 -106.82 -87.72
N THR A 402 64.78 -106.88 -88.27
CA THR A 402 65.54 -107.74 -89.40
C THR A 402 65.92 -107.39 -90.97
N ASN A 403 67.08 -107.87 -91.68
CA ASN A 403 67.47 -107.88 -93.22
C ASN A 403 68.91 -108.47 -93.84
N GLN A 404 69.16 -108.65 -95.23
CA GLN A 404 70.41 -108.50 -96.21
C GLN A 404 71.34 -109.64 -96.99
N LYS A 405 71.83 -109.54 -98.32
CA LYS A 405 73.06 -110.22 -99.09
C LYS A 405 73.37 -110.18 -100.73
N GLN A 406 74.67 -110.32 -101.25
CA GLN A 406 75.37 -110.99 -102.51
C GLN A 406 75.66 -110.45 -104.04
N SER A 407 76.75 -110.86 -104.87
CA SER A 407 77.11 -110.57 -106.38
C SER A 407 78.46 -111.17 -107.10
N ASP A 408 78.71 -111.28 -108.50
CA ASP A 408 80.04 -111.61 -109.30
C ASP A 408 80.19 -111.57 -110.97
N GLN A 409 81.44 -111.57 -111.60
CA GLN A 409 82.16 -112.05 -112.94
C GLN A 409 82.08 -111.63 -114.52
N VAL A 410 83.20 -111.65 -115.40
CA VAL A 410 83.32 -111.65 -116.98
C VAL A 410 84.78 -111.62 -117.76
N LYS A 411 85.03 -112.01 -119.10
CA LYS A 411 86.30 -111.79 -120.03
C LYS A 411 86.36 -112.21 -121.61
N VAL A 412 87.34 -111.79 -122.52
CA VAL A 412 88.06 -112.45 -123.79
C VAL A 412 88.19 -111.77 -125.27
N HIS A 413 89.14 -112.19 -126.23
CA HIS A 413 89.44 -111.96 -127.75
C HIS A 413 90.42 -110.85 -128.36
N GLU A 414 91.56 -111.12 -129.08
CA GLU A 414 92.70 -110.13 -129.22
C GLU A 414 93.35 -109.61 -130.58
N ASN A 415 94.11 -110.35 -131.42
CA ASN A 415 95.22 -109.70 -132.22
C ASN A 415 94.96 -109.22 -133.68
N THR A 416 94.21 -109.92 -134.55
CA THR A 416 93.82 -109.37 -135.89
C THR A 416 92.81 -108.22 -135.78
N ARG A 417 92.24 -108.04 -134.59
CA ARG A 417 91.57 -106.82 -134.11
C ARG A 417 92.40 -105.56 -134.46
N ARG A 418 93.73 -105.64 -134.36
CA ARG A 418 94.65 -104.51 -134.14
C ARG A 418 94.90 -103.55 -135.31
N ASN A 419 94.98 -104.02 -136.56
CA ASN A 419 95.17 -103.12 -137.71
C ASN A 419 93.86 -102.46 -138.14
N LEU A 420 92.76 -103.22 -138.17
CA LEU A 420 91.42 -102.66 -138.35
C LEU A 420 91.06 -101.74 -137.19
N GLU A 421 91.45 -102.06 -135.96
CA GLU A 421 91.39 -101.15 -134.80
C GLU A 421 92.08 -99.82 -135.04
N GLN A 422 93.08 -99.70 -135.93
CA GLN A 422 93.84 -98.46 -136.11
C GLN A 422 93.12 -97.46 -137.02
N GLU A 423 92.55 -97.90 -138.16
CA GLU A 423 91.65 -97.05 -138.97
C GLU A 423 90.31 -96.81 -138.26
N ILE A 424 89.78 -97.84 -137.60
CA ILE A 424 88.61 -97.71 -136.72
C ILE A 424 88.91 -96.76 -135.56
N ALA A 425 90.13 -96.69 -135.02
CA ALA A 425 90.51 -95.71 -133.99
C ALA A 425 90.56 -94.30 -134.55
N GLY A 426 91.01 -94.10 -135.79
CA GLY A 426 90.93 -92.80 -136.47
C GLY A 426 89.49 -92.27 -136.54
N TYR A 427 88.58 -93.04 -137.14
CA TYR A 427 87.18 -92.63 -137.23
C TYR A 427 86.44 -92.62 -135.88
N LYS A 428 86.78 -93.50 -134.94
CA LYS A 428 86.27 -93.43 -133.55
C LYS A 428 86.76 -92.17 -132.83
N ALA A 429 87.99 -91.73 -133.02
CA ALA A 429 88.53 -90.53 -132.36
C ALA A 429 87.74 -89.28 -132.78
N GLU A 430 87.50 -89.09 -134.08
CA GLU A 430 86.71 -87.96 -134.58
C GLU A 430 85.24 -88.05 -134.15
N GLY A 431 84.65 -89.26 -134.26
CA GLY A 431 83.30 -89.55 -133.75
C GLY A 431 83.17 -89.50 -132.21
N HIS A 432 84.27 -89.40 -131.47
CA HIS A 432 84.28 -89.20 -130.01
C HIS A 432 84.49 -87.72 -129.65
N LYS A 433 85.28 -86.95 -130.42
CA LYS A 433 85.35 -85.48 -130.32
C LYS A 433 83.96 -84.85 -130.51
N GLN A 434 83.27 -85.21 -131.59
CA GLN A 434 81.94 -84.66 -131.90
C GLN A 434 80.92 -84.97 -130.80
N ARG A 435 80.91 -86.21 -130.27
CA ARG A 435 80.05 -86.58 -129.13
C ARG A 435 80.40 -85.86 -127.83
N LYS A 436 81.69 -85.55 -127.57
CA LYS A 436 82.07 -84.70 -126.43
C LYS A 436 81.58 -83.26 -126.58
N MET A 437 81.56 -82.72 -127.80
CA MET A 437 81.04 -81.37 -128.07
C MET A 437 79.53 -81.28 -127.85
N ILE A 438 78.77 -82.27 -128.36
CA ILE A 438 77.31 -82.35 -128.15
C ILE A 438 76.97 -82.45 -126.65
N PHE A 439 77.63 -83.36 -125.93
CA PHE A 439 77.42 -83.52 -124.48
C PHE A 439 77.75 -82.26 -123.66
N LEU A 440 78.74 -81.46 -124.08
CA LEU A 440 79.03 -80.16 -123.46
C LEU A 440 77.88 -79.17 -123.68
N LEU A 441 77.39 -79.04 -124.91
CA LEU A 441 76.29 -78.13 -125.26
C LEU A 441 74.97 -78.54 -124.59
N GLU A 442 74.66 -79.83 -124.51
CA GLU A 442 73.50 -80.34 -123.76
C GLU A 442 73.62 -80.04 -122.26
N LYS A 443 74.81 -80.23 -121.68
CA LYS A 443 75.07 -79.95 -120.27
C LYS A 443 74.98 -78.46 -119.93
N ASP A 444 75.50 -77.59 -120.78
CA ASP A 444 75.42 -76.14 -120.56
C ASP A 444 73.99 -75.61 -120.83
N GLY A 445 73.25 -76.20 -121.77
CA GLY A 445 71.81 -75.96 -121.92
C GLY A 445 71.02 -76.34 -120.66
N GLN A 446 71.33 -77.48 -120.04
CA GLN A 446 70.74 -77.89 -118.76
C GLN A 446 71.12 -76.95 -117.60
N LYS A 447 72.36 -76.45 -117.54
CA LYS A 447 72.76 -75.43 -116.55
C LYS A 447 71.93 -74.17 -116.69
N TYR A 448 71.87 -73.56 -117.87
CA TYR A 448 71.18 -72.28 -118.04
C TYR A 448 69.66 -72.42 -117.84
N GLY A 449 69.08 -73.57 -118.17
CA GLY A 449 67.70 -73.91 -117.79
C GLY A 449 67.49 -73.98 -116.28
N ALA A 450 68.42 -74.61 -115.55
CA ALA A 450 68.38 -74.67 -114.09
C ALA A 450 68.59 -73.28 -113.45
N GLU A 451 69.57 -72.51 -113.90
CA GLU A 451 69.88 -71.15 -113.41
C GLU A 451 68.68 -70.20 -113.61
N ALA A 452 67.99 -70.27 -114.76
CA ALA A 452 66.78 -69.50 -115.02
C ALA A 452 65.61 -69.90 -114.10
N ALA A 453 65.42 -71.20 -113.85
CA ALA A 453 64.41 -71.68 -112.91
C ALA A 453 64.71 -71.24 -111.46
N ASP A 454 65.97 -71.32 -111.05
CA ASP A 454 66.44 -70.94 -109.72
C ASP A 454 66.28 -69.42 -109.49
N ALA A 455 66.55 -68.61 -110.52
CA ALA A 455 66.30 -67.16 -110.51
C ALA A 455 64.80 -66.82 -110.42
N SER A 456 63.95 -67.50 -111.19
CA SER A 456 62.48 -67.32 -111.15
C SER A 456 61.90 -67.72 -109.79
N THR A 457 62.46 -68.74 -109.15
CA THR A 457 62.05 -69.19 -107.81
C THR A 457 62.41 -68.14 -106.75
N LYS A 458 63.65 -67.61 -106.79
CA LYS A 458 64.12 -66.55 -105.88
C LYS A 458 63.35 -65.24 -106.04
N TRP A 459 63.02 -64.84 -107.26
CA TRP A 459 62.17 -63.67 -107.52
C TRP A 459 60.77 -63.85 -106.92
N SER A 460 60.16 -65.02 -107.11
CA SER A 460 58.83 -65.34 -106.55
C SER A 460 58.83 -65.33 -105.02
N GLN A 461 59.88 -65.87 -104.39
CA GLN A 461 60.06 -65.85 -102.94
C GLN A 461 60.20 -64.41 -102.40
N ALA A 462 61.06 -63.59 -103.02
CA ALA A 462 61.25 -62.19 -102.61
C ALA A 462 59.95 -61.36 -102.75
N LEU A 463 59.15 -61.62 -103.78
CA LEU A 463 57.88 -60.94 -104.00
C LEU A 463 56.82 -61.34 -102.95
N GLU A 464 56.82 -62.60 -102.51
CA GLU A 464 55.96 -63.05 -101.40
C GLU A 464 56.44 -62.50 -100.04
N GLU A 465 57.75 -62.42 -99.80
CA GLU A 465 58.30 -61.75 -98.61
C GLU A 465 57.88 -60.27 -98.55
N ILE A 466 57.87 -59.56 -99.68
CA ILE A 466 57.39 -58.16 -99.74
C ILE A 466 55.93 -58.07 -99.28
N LYS A 467 55.03 -58.92 -99.78
CA LYS A 467 53.62 -58.95 -99.33
C LYS A 467 53.50 -59.21 -97.82
N VAL A 468 54.28 -60.14 -97.28
CA VAL A 468 54.30 -60.44 -95.84
C VAL A 468 54.78 -59.23 -95.03
N ARG A 469 55.75 -58.45 -95.54
CA ARG A 469 56.19 -57.19 -94.92
C ARG A 469 55.14 -56.09 -95.02
N GLU A 470 54.47 -55.93 -96.16
CA GLU A 470 53.37 -54.96 -96.34
C GLU A 470 52.19 -55.25 -95.41
N LEU A 471 51.75 -56.51 -95.31
CA LEU A 471 50.72 -56.94 -94.35
C LEU A 471 51.15 -56.67 -92.90
N SER A 472 52.43 -56.89 -92.57
CA SER A 472 52.98 -56.56 -91.26
C SER A 472 52.98 -55.06 -90.97
N ILE A 473 53.30 -54.22 -91.97
CA ILE A 473 53.25 -52.75 -91.87
C ILE A 473 51.81 -52.27 -91.63
N ILE A 474 50.83 -52.82 -92.36
CA ILE A 474 49.41 -52.49 -92.18
C ILE A 474 48.93 -52.87 -90.77
N GLN A 475 49.31 -54.04 -90.26
CA GLN A 475 48.99 -54.45 -88.88
C GLN A 475 49.64 -53.53 -87.83
N LEU A 476 50.89 -53.11 -88.04
CA LEU A 476 51.58 -52.17 -87.14
C LEU A 476 50.96 -50.77 -87.17
N GLN A 477 50.65 -50.24 -88.35
CA GLN A 477 49.92 -48.97 -88.51
C GLN A 477 48.55 -49.02 -87.82
N LYS A 478 47.81 -50.13 -87.96
CA LYS A 478 46.55 -50.33 -87.23
C LYS A 478 46.76 -50.31 -85.71
N ARG A 479 47.75 -51.04 -85.19
CA ARG A 479 48.10 -51.02 -83.75
C ARG A 479 48.52 -49.64 -83.23
N ILE A 480 49.21 -48.82 -84.05
CA ILE A 480 49.53 -47.43 -83.72
C ILE A 480 48.24 -46.61 -83.63
N SER A 481 47.36 -46.66 -84.64
CA SER A 481 46.09 -45.92 -84.62
C SER A 481 45.15 -46.32 -83.45
N GLU A 482 45.13 -47.60 -83.08
CA GLU A 482 44.41 -48.10 -81.90
C GLU A 482 45.07 -47.63 -80.59
N GLY A 483 46.38 -47.42 -80.59
CA GLY A 483 47.14 -46.84 -79.48
C GLY A 483 46.84 -45.35 -79.29
N ASP A 484 46.90 -44.57 -80.37
CA ASP A 484 46.61 -43.12 -80.35
C ASP A 484 45.15 -42.83 -79.97
N ALA A 485 44.21 -43.65 -80.44
CA ALA A 485 42.80 -43.57 -80.03
C ALA A 485 42.63 -43.80 -78.52
N LYS A 486 43.31 -44.82 -77.96
CA LYS A 486 43.32 -45.09 -76.51
C LYS A 486 44.02 -43.99 -75.73
N LEU A 487 45.11 -43.41 -76.26
CA LEU A 487 45.83 -42.30 -75.64
C LEU A 487 44.92 -41.06 -75.53
N LYS A 488 44.23 -40.67 -76.60
CA LYS A 488 43.24 -39.58 -76.59
C LYS A 488 42.08 -39.85 -75.64
N GLN A 489 41.58 -41.09 -75.58
CA GLN A 489 40.52 -41.46 -74.65
C GLN A 489 40.98 -41.31 -73.18
N GLN A 490 42.21 -41.74 -72.85
CA GLN A 490 42.79 -41.58 -71.52
C GLN A 490 43.09 -40.11 -71.17
N GLN A 491 43.55 -39.30 -72.14
CA GLN A 491 43.71 -37.85 -71.95
C GLN A 491 42.37 -37.17 -71.62
N SER A 492 41.32 -37.44 -72.40
CA SER A 492 39.98 -36.90 -72.15
C SER A 492 39.39 -37.34 -70.80
N LEU A 493 39.59 -38.60 -70.41
CA LEU A 493 39.20 -39.10 -69.08
C LEU A 493 39.97 -38.39 -67.96
N TYR A 494 41.28 -38.20 -68.10
CA TYR A 494 42.11 -37.46 -67.15
C TYR A 494 41.68 -35.99 -67.02
N GLU A 495 41.35 -35.34 -68.14
CA GLU A 495 40.87 -33.96 -68.17
C GLU A 495 39.50 -33.81 -67.51
N SER A 496 38.57 -34.77 -67.72
CA SER A 496 37.30 -34.83 -66.98
C SER A 496 37.56 -34.96 -65.48
N VAL A 497 38.31 -35.98 -65.03
CA VAL A 497 38.59 -36.22 -63.61
C VAL A 497 39.32 -35.02 -62.97
N ARG A 498 40.18 -34.32 -63.71
CA ARG A 498 40.84 -33.08 -63.26
C ARG A 498 39.86 -31.91 -63.15
N SER A 499 38.91 -31.79 -64.08
CA SER A 499 37.81 -30.81 -64.01
C SER A 499 36.90 -31.09 -62.81
N ASP A 500 36.45 -32.34 -62.66
CA ASP A 500 35.59 -32.79 -61.57
C ASP A 500 36.25 -32.56 -60.21
N ARG A 501 37.54 -32.93 -60.07
CA ARG A 501 38.35 -32.64 -58.87
C ARG A 501 38.41 -31.14 -58.57
N ASN A 502 38.59 -30.28 -59.58
CA ASN A 502 38.63 -28.84 -59.39
C ASN A 502 37.25 -28.29 -58.98
N LEU A 503 36.17 -28.80 -59.57
CA LEU A 503 34.79 -28.45 -59.22
C LEU A 503 34.48 -28.85 -57.77
N TYR A 504 34.74 -30.10 -57.37
CA TYR A 504 34.55 -30.53 -55.98
C TYR A 504 35.45 -29.78 -55.00
N SER A 505 36.69 -29.43 -55.38
CA SER A 505 37.56 -28.59 -54.56
C SER A 505 37.03 -27.16 -54.39
N LYS A 506 36.41 -26.58 -55.42
CA LYS A 506 35.76 -25.26 -55.34
C LYS A 506 34.51 -25.34 -54.45
N ASN A 507 33.61 -26.27 -54.72
CA ASN A 507 32.38 -26.47 -53.96
C ASN A 507 32.66 -26.77 -52.48
N LEU A 508 33.74 -27.48 -52.16
CA LEU A 508 34.20 -27.72 -50.79
C LEU A 508 34.65 -26.42 -50.09
N ILE A 509 35.36 -25.52 -50.79
CA ILE A 509 35.77 -24.22 -50.24
C ILE A 509 34.53 -23.35 -50.00
N GLU A 510 33.64 -23.23 -50.98
CA GLU A 510 32.38 -22.48 -50.84
C GLU A 510 31.52 -23.01 -49.68
N SER A 511 31.40 -24.34 -49.54
CA SER A 511 30.72 -24.96 -48.40
C SER A 511 31.42 -24.67 -47.06
N GLN A 512 32.75 -24.60 -47.02
CA GLN A 512 33.49 -24.25 -45.80
C GLN A 512 33.32 -22.78 -45.43
N GLU A 513 33.24 -21.89 -46.41
CA GLU A 513 32.95 -20.46 -46.21
C GLU A 513 31.51 -20.24 -45.72
N GLU A 514 30.51 -20.91 -46.31
CA GLU A 514 29.12 -20.91 -45.81
C GLU A 514 29.05 -21.44 -44.37
N ILE A 515 29.72 -22.56 -44.05
CA ILE A 515 29.79 -23.11 -42.69
C ILE A 515 30.48 -22.11 -41.73
N ALA A 516 31.51 -21.39 -42.18
CA ALA A 516 32.18 -20.37 -41.36
C ALA A 516 31.30 -19.14 -41.13
N GLU A 517 30.52 -18.72 -42.13
CA GLU A 517 29.56 -17.61 -42.02
C GLU A 517 28.36 -18.00 -41.13
N MET A 518 27.82 -19.20 -41.27
CA MET A 518 26.79 -19.75 -40.38
C MET A 518 27.30 -19.89 -38.94
N LYS A 519 28.58 -20.28 -38.74
CA LYS A 519 29.23 -20.23 -37.42
C LYS A 519 29.51 -18.81 -36.90
N ARG A 520 29.47 -17.76 -37.73
CA ARG A 520 29.43 -16.36 -37.28
C ARG A 520 28.00 -15.96 -36.91
N LYS A 521 27.03 -16.19 -37.79
CA LYS A 521 25.58 -15.94 -37.58
C LYS A 521 25.08 -16.60 -36.29
N PHE A 522 25.41 -17.87 -36.04
CA PHE A 522 25.07 -18.59 -34.81
C PHE A 522 25.70 -17.97 -33.55
N ARG A 523 26.96 -17.49 -33.60
CA ARG A 523 27.60 -16.81 -32.46
C ARG A 523 26.96 -15.46 -32.15
N ILE A 524 26.59 -14.69 -33.18
CA ILE A 524 25.85 -13.43 -33.04
C ILE A 524 24.47 -13.71 -32.43
N MET A 525 23.75 -14.71 -32.95
CA MET A 525 22.43 -15.11 -32.46
C MET A 525 22.47 -15.61 -31.01
N ASN A 526 23.48 -16.41 -30.62
CA ASN A 526 23.67 -16.80 -29.21
C ASN A 526 23.95 -15.57 -28.32
N HIS A 527 24.75 -14.60 -28.78
CA HIS A 527 24.97 -13.38 -27.99
C HIS A 527 23.68 -12.56 -27.85
N GLN A 528 22.86 -12.47 -28.89
CA GLN A 528 21.53 -11.86 -28.83
C GLN A 528 20.58 -12.63 -27.90
N ILE A 529 20.65 -13.98 -27.87
CA ILE A 529 19.86 -14.81 -26.95
C ILE A 529 20.27 -14.55 -25.49
N GLU A 530 21.57 -14.46 -25.17
CA GLU A 530 21.99 -14.11 -23.80
C GLU A 530 21.65 -12.66 -23.44
N GLN A 531 21.80 -11.70 -24.34
CA GLN A 531 21.32 -10.31 -24.12
C GLN A 531 19.81 -10.27 -23.83
N LEU A 532 19.00 -11.01 -24.59
CA LEU A 532 17.55 -11.09 -24.39
C LEU A 532 17.20 -11.82 -23.08
N LYS A 533 17.96 -12.84 -22.66
CA LYS A 533 17.81 -13.47 -21.33
C LYS A 533 18.16 -12.51 -20.20
N GLU A 534 19.22 -11.73 -20.32
CA GLU A 534 19.58 -10.70 -19.33
C GLU A 534 18.51 -9.59 -19.27
N GLU A 535 17.97 -9.15 -20.41
CA GLU A 535 16.83 -8.23 -20.46
C GLU A 535 15.56 -8.81 -19.81
N ILE A 536 15.22 -10.07 -20.11
CA ILE A 536 14.07 -10.76 -19.51
C ILE A 536 14.28 -10.85 -18.00
N HIS A 537 15.45 -11.29 -17.54
CA HIS A 537 15.74 -11.41 -16.10
C HIS A 537 15.72 -10.04 -15.39
N ALA A 538 16.20 -8.98 -16.03
CA ALA A 538 16.10 -7.62 -15.51
C ALA A 538 14.64 -7.12 -15.44
N LYS A 539 13.81 -7.45 -16.44
CA LYS A 539 12.37 -7.16 -16.48
C LYS A 539 11.59 -7.97 -15.43
N ASP A 540 11.91 -9.24 -15.23
CA ASP A 540 11.33 -10.08 -14.17
C ASP A 540 11.68 -9.52 -12.78
N GLN A 541 12.94 -9.14 -12.54
CA GLN A 541 13.33 -8.47 -11.30
C GLN A 541 12.62 -7.12 -11.11
N ALA A 542 12.30 -6.40 -12.18
CA ALA A 542 11.52 -5.15 -12.11
C ALA A 542 10.04 -5.44 -11.79
N LEU A 543 9.42 -6.41 -12.46
CA LEU A 543 8.04 -6.85 -12.20
C LEU A 543 7.85 -7.38 -10.79
N VAL A 544 8.82 -8.12 -10.23
CA VAL A 544 8.79 -8.56 -8.83
C VAL A 544 8.84 -7.36 -7.86
N LYS A 545 9.68 -6.36 -8.13
CA LYS A 545 9.75 -5.13 -7.32
C LYS A 545 8.43 -4.34 -7.41
N GLU A 546 7.91 -4.12 -8.62
CA GLU A 546 6.62 -3.45 -8.82
C GLU A 546 5.48 -4.22 -8.16
N HIS A 547 5.49 -5.56 -8.19
CA HIS A 547 4.49 -6.38 -7.51
C HIS A 547 4.52 -6.18 -5.98
N PHE A 548 5.70 -6.09 -5.36
CA PHE A 548 5.83 -5.78 -3.93
C PHE A 548 5.42 -4.33 -3.61
N GLU A 549 5.76 -3.36 -4.46
CA GLU A 549 5.30 -1.97 -4.31
C GLU A 549 3.78 -1.84 -4.47
N ARG A 550 3.19 -2.55 -5.46
CA ARG A 550 1.74 -2.67 -5.67
C ARG A 550 1.07 -3.25 -4.43
N MET A 551 1.55 -4.39 -3.91
CA MET A 551 1.01 -4.99 -2.69
C MET A 551 1.11 -4.05 -1.47
N LYS A 552 2.22 -3.30 -1.34
CA LYS A 552 2.38 -2.29 -0.29
C LYS A 552 1.38 -1.15 -0.46
N LYS A 553 1.20 -0.62 -1.66
CA LYS A 553 0.22 0.42 -2.00
C LYS A 553 -1.23 -0.05 -1.81
N GLU A 554 -1.49 -1.33 -2.06
CA GLU A 554 -2.80 -1.97 -1.84
C GLU A 554 -3.14 -2.03 -0.34
N LYS A 555 -2.17 -2.40 0.52
CA LYS A 555 -2.31 -2.33 1.98
C LYS A 555 -2.39 -0.89 2.52
N GLU A 556 -1.64 0.05 1.96
CA GLU A 556 -1.76 1.48 2.30
C GLU A 556 -3.17 2.02 1.95
N LYS A 557 -3.70 1.65 0.79
CA LYS A 557 -5.06 1.98 0.31
C LYS A 557 -6.16 1.34 1.17
N GLU A 558 -5.95 0.12 1.66
CA GLU A 558 -6.84 -0.57 2.59
C GLU A 558 -6.86 0.13 3.96
N ASN A 559 -5.68 0.36 4.56
CA ASN A 559 -5.55 1.13 5.81
C ASN A 559 -6.18 2.53 5.71
N LEU A 560 -6.00 3.24 4.58
CA LEU A 560 -6.62 4.55 4.33
C LEU A 560 -8.14 4.46 4.19
N ARG A 561 -8.69 3.43 3.54
CA ARG A 561 -10.15 3.19 3.50
C ARG A 561 -10.70 2.98 4.90
N ASP A 562 -10.01 2.22 5.72
CA ASP A 562 -10.36 1.92 7.10
C ASP A 562 -10.37 3.17 8.00
N GLN A 563 -9.36 4.03 7.86
CA GLN A 563 -9.31 5.33 8.53
C GLN A 563 -10.43 6.26 8.04
N LEU A 564 -10.70 6.31 6.73
CA LEU A 564 -11.75 7.14 6.15
C LEU A 564 -13.16 6.66 6.57
N ALA A 565 -13.37 5.34 6.71
CA ALA A 565 -14.58 4.77 7.26
C ALA A 565 -14.78 5.15 8.74
N LYS A 566 -13.72 5.06 9.56
CA LYS A 566 -13.72 5.49 10.98
C LYS A 566 -14.01 6.99 11.11
N ILE A 567 -13.39 7.83 10.28
CA ILE A 567 -13.64 9.28 10.24
C ILE A 567 -15.09 9.56 9.83
N LYS A 568 -15.65 8.89 8.82
CA LYS A 568 -17.06 9.03 8.43
C LYS A 568 -18.04 8.59 9.51
N ALA A 569 -17.70 7.57 10.30
CA ALA A 569 -18.52 7.15 11.43
C ALA A 569 -18.53 8.18 12.57
N VAL A 570 -17.38 8.81 12.86
CA VAL A 570 -17.28 9.94 13.80
C VAL A 570 -18.01 11.19 13.27
N GLN A 571 -17.84 11.49 11.98
CA GLN A 571 -18.54 12.62 11.33
C GLN A 571 -20.05 12.47 11.45
N ARG A 572 -20.62 11.29 11.15
CA ARG A 572 -22.07 11.04 11.31
C ARG A 572 -22.53 11.27 12.74
N LYS A 573 -21.85 10.69 13.74
CA LYS A 573 -22.18 10.94 15.16
C LYS A 573 -22.15 12.43 15.51
N ASN A 574 -21.19 13.18 14.99
CA ASN A 574 -21.11 14.63 15.20
C ASN A 574 -22.23 15.40 14.45
N GLU A 575 -22.66 14.93 13.28
CA GLU A 575 -23.80 15.47 12.53
C GLU A 575 -25.13 15.20 13.27
N ASP A 576 -25.29 14.00 13.85
CA ASP A 576 -26.42 13.60 14.70
C ASP A 576 -26.49 14.48 15.96
N PHE A 577 -25.38 14.61 16.71
CA PHE A 577 -25.30 15.52 17.87
C PHE A 577 -25.55 16.99 17.47
N LEU A 578 -25.07 17.44 16.30
CA LEU A 578 -25.35 18.79 15.81
C LEU A 578 -26.82 18.99 15.42
N ALA A 579 -27.55 17.94 15.03
CA ALA A 579 -28.99 18.00 14.81
C ALA A 579 -29.75 18.09 16.15
N GLU A 580 -29.34 17.29 17.14
CA GLU A 580 -29.90 17.31 18.50
C GLU A 580 -29.69 18.68 19.19
N PHE A 581 -28.46 19.20 19.22
CA PHE A 581 -28.18 20.54 19.78
C PHE A 581 -28.91 21.67 19.03
N LYS A 582 -29.16 21.54 17.72
CA LYS A 582 -30.00 22.51 16.98
C LYS A 582 -31.47 22.42 17.39
N ALA A 583 -32.00 21.22 17.59
CA ALA A 583 -33.36 21.02 18.08
C ALA A 583 -33.52 21.60 19.49
N ASP A 584 -32.56 21.38 20.39
CA ASP A 584 -32.59 21.95 21.74
C ASP A 584 -32.39 23.46 21.76
N THR A 585 -31.51 24.00 20.91
CA THR A 585 -31.40 25.45 20.71
C THR A 585 -32.73 26.06 20.25
N ALA A 586 -33.46 25.38 19.36
CA ALA A 586 -34.79 25.82 18.93
C ALA A 586 -35.85 25.75 20.06
N LYS A 587 -35.85 24.67 20.87
CA LYS A 587 -36.70 24.55 22.08
C LYS A 587 -36.41 25.69 23.07
N LEU A 588 -35.14 25.93 23.39
CA LEU A 588 -34.70 26.97 24.33
C LEU A 588 -35.07 28.36 23.83
N ASN A 589 -34.85 28.67 22.55
CA ASN A 589 -35.29 29.93 21.95
C ASN A 589 -36.83 30.10 21.99
N MET A 590 -37.61 29.02 21.85
CA MET A 590 -39.07 29.08 22.03
C MET A 590 -39.46 29.39 23.48
N VAL A 591 -38.74 28.84 24.47
CA VAL A 591 -38.96 29.12 25.90
C VAL A 591 -38.59 30.56 26.24
N ILE A 592 -37.44 31.06 25.74
CA ILE A 592 -37.00 32.46 25.93
C ILE A 592 -38.04 33.42 25.34
N ASN A 593 -38.49 33.18 24.10
CA ASN A 593 -39.51 34.03 23.45
C ASN A 593 -40.84 34.06 24.24
N LYS A 594 -41.27 32.93 24.82
CA LYS A 594 -42.45 32.88 25.71
C LYS A 594 -42.23 33.66 27.00
N ALA A 595 -41.08 33.48 27.64
CA ALA A 595 -40.72 34.19 28.87
C ALA A 595 -40.63 35.71 28.64
N ASP A 596 -40.13 36.15 27.49
CA ASP A 596 -40.07 37.57 27.13
C ASP A 596 -41.44 38.18 26.82
N GLN A 597 -42.34 37.43 26.16
CA GLN A 597 -43.73 37.86 25.96
C GLN A 597 -44.47 38.02 27.30
N GLU A 598 -44.31 37.05 28.21
CA GLU A 598 -44.92 37.10 29.54
C GLU A 598 -44.30 38.21 30.41
N ARG A 599 -42.97 38.40 30.36
CA ARG A 599 -42.28 39.53 30.99
C ARG A 599 -42.78 40.88 30.46
N GLN A 600 -43.03 41.01 29.15
CA GLN A 600 -43.58 42.22 28.56
C GLN A 600 -45.05 42.45 28.98
N ARG A 601 -45.83 41.38 29.13
CA ARG A 601 -47.20 41.42 29.65
C ARG A 601 -47.24 41.92 31.09
N GLN A 602 -46.51 41.26 32.00
CA GLN A 602 -46.45 41.61 33.42
C GLN A 602 -45.95 43.05 33.64
N ARG A 603 -45.06 43.55 32.78
CA ARG A 603 -44.62 44.95 32.78
C ARG A 603 -45.76 45.92 32.48
N LYS A 604 -46.59 45.64 31.47
CA LYS A 604 -47.79 46.46 31.14
C LYS A 604 -48.84 46.41 32.26
N GLU A 605 -49.06 45.24 32.85
CA GLU A 605 -49.97 45.08 33.99
C GLU A 605 -49.46 45.88 35.22
N THR A 606 -48.14 45.89 35.46
CA THR A 606 -47.50 46.75 36.48
C THR A 606 -47.67 48.25 36.17
N GLU A 607 -47.48 48.66 34.91
CA GLU A 607 -47.68 50.05 34.47
C GLU A 607 -49.13 50.52 34.68
N ILE A 608 -50.13 49.65 34.44
CA ILE A 608 -51.54 49.93 34.75
C ILE A 608 -51.74 50.14 36.26
N VAL A 609 -51.25 49.22 37.11
CA VAL A 609 -51.39 49.31 38.57
C VAL A 609 -50.68 50.56 39.14
N VAL A 610 -49.55 50.97 38.56
CA VAL A 610 -48.88 52.24 38.92
C VAL A 610 -49.73 53.45 38.55
N ASN A 611 -50.33 53.48 37.36
CA ASN A 611 -51.24 54.57 36.95
C ASN A 611 -52.48 54.63 37.86
N GLU A 612 -53.08 53.49 38.22
CA GLU A 612 -54.21 53.42 39.16
C GLU A 612 -53.82 53.93 40.55
N ARG A 613 -52.67 53.50 41.07
CA ARG A 613 -52.10 54.00 42.34
C ARG A 613 -51.94 55.52 42.32
N ASP A 614 -51.44 56.09 41.22
CA ASP A 614 -51.14 57.53 41.14
C ASP A 614 -52.41 58.38 40.95
N ILE A 615 -53.42 57.84 40.27
CA ILE A 615 -54.77 58.41 40.23
C ILE A 615 -55.40 58.41 41.63
N LEU A 616 -55.36 57.27 42.35
CA LEU A 616 -55.90 57.15 43.71
C LEU A 616 -55.14 58.02 44.71
N GLY A 617 -53.82 58.10 44.61
CA GLY A 617 -52.99 59.01 45.40
C GLY A 617 -53.36 60.47 45.18
N THR A 618 -53.56 60.87 43.92
CA THR A 618 -54.03 62.23 43.57
C THR A 618 -55.42 62.53 44.14
N GLN A 619 -56.34 61.56 44.11
CA GLN A 619 -57.66 61.70 44.72
C GLN A 619 -57.59 61.82 46.25
N LEU A 620 -56.73 61.03 46.90
CA LEU A 620 -56.54 61.02 48.35
C LEU A 620 -55.87 62.31 48.85
N ILE A 621 -54.92 62.89 48.10
CA ILE A 621 -54.36 64.21 48.38
C ILE A 621 -55.47 65.27 48.35
N ARG A 622 -56.26 65.34 47.27
CA ARG A 622 -57.38 66.30 47.16
C ARG A 622 -58.41 66.13 48.29
N ARG A 623 -58.72 64.89 48.68
CA ARG A 623 -59.62 64.60 49.80
C ARG A 623 -59.06 65.04 51.15
N ASN A 624 -57.74 64.93 51.36
CA ASN A 624 -57.08 65.46 52.56
C ASN A 624 -57.04 67.01 52.56
N GLU A 625 -56.88 67.64 51.41
CA GLU A 625 -56.99 69.11 51.26
C GLU A 625 -58.42 69.59 51.55
N GLU A 626 -59.44 68.93 50.98
CA GLU A 626 -60.86 69.17 51.27
C GLU A 626 -61.17 69.03 52.77
N LEU A 627 -60.68 67.96 53.42
CA LEU A 627 -60.83 67.74 54.87
C LEU A 627 -60.12 68.82 55.69
N SER A 628 -58.90 69.22 55.32
CA SER A 628 -58.14 70.28 56.00
C SER A 628 -58.88 71.63 55.93
N LEU A 629 -59.41 71.99 54.76
CA LEU A 629 -60.24 73.17 54.57
C LEU A 629 -61.55 73.13 55.40
N LEU A 630 -62.16 71.94 55.54
CA LEU A 630 -63.34 71.75 56.39
C LEU A 630 -63.00 71.88 57.88
N TYR A 631 -61.89 71.31 58.36
CA TYR A 631 -61.44 71.48 59.74
C TYR A 631 -61.12 72.94 60.06
N GLU A 632 -60.45 73.67 59.15
CA GLU A 632 -60.20 75.10 59.33
C GLU A 632 -61.50 75.91 59.36
N LYS A 633 -62.45 75.61 58.47
CA LYS A 633 -63.78 76.24 58.47
C LYS A 633 -64.53 76.01 59.77
N ILE A 634 -64.51 74.78 60.31
CA ILE A 634 -65.08 74.44 61.62
C ILE A 634 -64.37 75.21 62.74
N ARG A 635 -63.03 75.31 62.71
CA ARG A 635 -62.24 76.07 63.69
C ARG A 635 -62.61 77.56 63.71
N ILE A 636 -62.73 78.17 62.53
CA ILE A 636 -63.17 79.57 62.37
C ILE A 636 -64.61 79.76 62.85
N GLN A 637 -65.52 78.85 62.48
CA GLN A 637 -66.92 78.90 62.93
C GLN A 637 -67.04 78.75 64.45
N HIS A 638 -66.31 77.83 65.08
CA HIS A 638 -66.30 77.64 66.53
C HIS A 638 -65.71 78.85 67.27
N SER A 639 -64.61 79.42 66.77
CA SER A 639 -64.04 80.68 67.29
C SER A 639 -65.04 81.84 67.20
N THR A 640 -65.79 81.93 66.11
CA THR A 640 -66.82 82.96 65.88
C THR A 640 -68.02 82.74 66.80
N LEU A 641 -68.49 81.50 66.95
CA LEU A 641 -69.57 81.13 67.87
C LEU A 641 -69.22 81.51 69.31
N HIS A 642 -68.03 81.16 69.79
CA HIS A 642 -67.61 81.46 71.15
C HIS A 642 -67.37 82.96 71.39
N LYS A 643 -66.96 83.73 70.37
CA LYS A 643 -66.96 85.21 70.42
C LYS A 643 -68.39 85.76 70.58
N GLY A 644 -69.34 85.25 69.78
CA GLY A 644 -70.76 85.62 69.86
C GLY A 644 -71.37 85.26 71.22
N GLU A 645 -71.07 84.07 71.74
CA GLU A 645 -71.47 83.61 73.08
C GLU A 645 -70.96 84.54 74.18
N ARG A 646 -69.67 84.92 74.15
CA ARG A 646 -69.09 85.87 75.11
C ARG A 646 -69.77 87.24 75.04
N GLN A 647 -70.09 87.73 73.84
CA GLN A 647 -70.81 88.99 73.63
C GLN A 647 -72.26 88.90 74.14
N TYR A 648 -72.98 87.82 73.83
CA TYR A 648 -74.33 87.55 74.33
C TYR A 648 -74.34 87.49 75.86
N ASN A 649 -73.42 86.74 76.47
CA ASN A 649 -73.26 86.66 77.93
C ASN A 649 -72.80 87.98 78.58
N ALA A 650 -72.21 88.92 77.83
CA ALA A 650 -72.01 90.28 78.29
C ALA A 650 -73.33 91.08 78.29
N ARG A 651 -74.08 91.08 77.17
CA ARG A 651 -75.39 91.75 77.07
C ARG A 651 -76.43 91.20 78.05
N VAL A 652 -76.44 89.89 78.31
CA VAL A 652 -77.31 89.27 79.35
C VAL A 652 -76.94 89.75 80.76
N ARG A 653 -75.65 90.00 81.06
CA ARG A 653 -75.22 90.58 82.34
C ARG A 653 -75.61 92.06 82.46
N GLU A 654 -75.42 92.84 81.40
CA GLU A 654 -75.86 94.24 81.29
C GLU A 654 -77.38 94.36 81.48
N ILE A 655 -78.19 93.54 80.81
CA ILE A 655 -79.65 93.48 80.99
C ILE A 655 -80.01 93.08 82.43
N LYS A 656 -79.26 92.18 83.08
CA LYS A 656 -79.48 91.83 84.50
C LYS A 656 -79.16 92.99 85.45
N LEU A 657 -78.13 93.80 85.15
CA LEU A 657 -77.78 95.00 85.92
C LEU A 657 -78.83 96.11 85.72
N LEU A 658 -79.23 96.39 84.48
CA LEU A 658 -80.32 97.34 84.17
C LEU A 658 -81.64 96.91 84.84
N LYS A 659 -82.00 95.62 84.78
CA LYS A 659 -83.16 95.07 85.50
C LYS A 659 -83.03 95.09 87.04
N ARG A 660 -81.83 95.30 87.59
CA ARG A 660 -81.64 95.55 89.03
C ARG A 660 -81.80 97.03 89.34
N SER A 661 -81.13 97.92 88.59
CA SER A 661 -81.26 99.37 88.71
C SER A 661 -82.71 99.85 88.55
N ILE A 662 -83.47 99.28 87.62
CA ILE A 662 -84.91 99.54 87.48
C ILE A 662 -85.69 99.16 88.75
N ARG A 663 -85.36 98.06 89.43
CA ARG A 663 -86.00 97.69 90.71
C ARG A 663 -85.60 98.63 91.83
N GLU A 664 -84.31 98.96 91.92
CA GLU A 664 -83.76 99.89 92.93
C GLU A 664 -84.47 101.25 92.82
N LEU A 665 -84.51 101.84 91.62
CA LEU A 665 -85.26 103.07 91.33
C LEU A 665 -86.78 102.93 91.59
N THR A 666 -87.38 101.77 91.30
CA THR A 666 -88.80 101.52 91.62
C THR A 666 -89.04 101.46 93.13
N THR A 667 -88.13 100.85 93.91
CA THR A 667 -88.21 100.83 95.37
C THR A 667 -87.96 102.20 95.99
N GLU A 668 -87.07 103.01 95.41
CA GLU A 668 -86.89 104.40 95.84
C GLU A 668 -88.12 105.26 95.54
N LEU A 669 -88.69 105.14 94.35
CA LEU A 669 -89.93 105.82 93.98
C LEU A 669 -91.10 105.41 94.90
N SER A 670 -91.17 104.11 95.26
CA SER A 670 -92.13 103.61 96.26
C SER A 670 -91.86 104.16 97.67
N ARG A 671 -90.60 104.24 98.10
CA ARG A 671 -90.19 104.86 99.38
C ARG A 671 -90.60 106.32 99.45
N ILE A 672 -90.33 107.08 98.39
CA ILE A 672 -90.69 108.51 98.28
C ILE A 672 -92.21 108.68 98.30
N LYS A 673 -92.97 107.83 97.58
CA LYS A 673 -94.46 107.82 97.68
C LYS A 673 -94.94 107.55 99.12
N GLY A 674 -94.31 106.63 99.84
CA GLY A 674 -94.59 106.39 101.26
C GLY A 674 -94.30 107.60 102.15
N SER A 675 -93.23 108.34 101.89
CA SER A 675 -92.96 109.62 102.57
C SER A 675 -94.01 110.69 102.24
N VAL A 676 -94.55 110.72 101.02
CA VAL A 676 -95.63 111.64 100.63
C VAL A 676 -96.95 111.31 101.36
N SER A 677 -97.32 110.05 101.54
CA SER A 677 -98.52 109.70 102.34
C SER A 677 -98.39 110.12 103.81
N ASN A 678 -97.17 110.07 104.38
CA ASN A 678 -96.94 110.55 105.75
C ASN A 678 -97.06 112.08 105.88
N MET A 679 -96.95 112.84 104.79
CA MET A 679 -97.13 114.29 104.83
C MET A 679 -98.57 114.68 105.20
N GLU A 680 -99.54 113.84 104.84
CA GLU A 680 -100.96 114.08 105.11
C GLU A 680 -101.32 113.75 106.57
N THR A 681 -100.71 112.71 107.16
CA THR A 681 -100.81 112.44 108.60
C THR A 681 -100.14 113.52 109.44
N LEU A 682 -98.92 113.96 109.08
CA LEU A 682 -98.26 115.08 109.78
C LEU A 682 -99.06 116.39 109.68
N ARG A 683 -99.74 116.64 108.54
CA ARG A 683 -100.62 117.81 108.40
C ARG A 683 -101.80 117.76 109.36
N ASN A 684 -102.38 116.59 109.56
CA ASN A 684 -103.47 116.38 110.52
C ASN A 684 -102.97 116.47 111.97
N GLU A 685 -101.79 115.92 112.29
CA GLU A 685 -101.13 116.13 113.58
C GLU A 685 -100.87 117.62 113.86
N VAL A 686 -100.44 118.41 112.87
CA VAL A 686 -100.26 119.86 113.06
C VAL A 686 -101.57 120.58 113.38
N TYR A 687 -102.68 120.27 112.68
CA TYR A 687 -103.99 120.84 113.04
C TYR A 687 -104.46 120.39 114.43
N GLN A 688 -104.21 119.13 114.79
CA GLN A 688 -104.59 118.58 116.08
C GLN A 688 -103.76 119.19 117.22
N LEU A 689 -102.44 119.30 117.06
CA LEU A 689 -101.53 119.99 117.99
C LEU A 689 -101.80 121.49 118.09
N GLN A 690 -102.29 122.16 117.03
CA GLN A 690 -102.74 123.56 117.12
C GLN A 690 -103.99 123.70 117.99
N ARG A 691 -104.94 122.76 117.87
CA ARG A 691 -106.16 122.71 118.69
C ARG A 691 -105.85 122.34 120.13
N GLU A 692 -104.97 121.36 120.35
CA GLU A 692 -104.49 120.95 121.67
C GLU A 692 -103.66 122.05 122.33
N LEU A 693 -102.81 122.79 121.60
CA LEU A 693 -102.10 123.96 122.11
C LEU A 693 -103.05 125.10 122.52
N LEU A 694 -104.19 125.27 121.82
CA LEU A 694 -105.21 126.24 122.23
C LEU A 694 -105.88 125.79 123.54
N GLN A 695 -106.25 124.51 123.65
CA GLN A 695 -106.82 123.93 124.86
C GLN A 695 -105.84 123.98 126.04
N GLU A 696 -104.58 123.60 125.84
CA GLU A 696 -103.52 123.67 126.85
C GLU A 696 -103.14 125.10 127.20
N ARG A 697 -103.33 126.11 126.33
CA ARG A 697 -103.22 127.52 126.75
C ARG A 697 -104.34 127.96 127.70
N THR A 698 -105.58 127.51 127.48
CA THR A 698 -106.66 127.71 128.46
C THR A 698 -106.45 126.88 129.73
N LYS A 699 -105.90 125.67 129.61
CA LYS A 699 -105.68 124.74 130.72
C LYS A 699 -104.49 125.15 131.58
N VAL A 700 -103.37 125.59 131.02
CA VAL A 700 -102.23 126.18 131.75
C VAL A 700 -102.65 127.42 132.53
N ARG A 701 -103.66 128.18 132.06
CA ARG A 701 -104.21 129.31 132.84
C ARG A 701 -104.90 128.85 134.13
N ALA A 702 -105.64 127.73 134.11
CA ALA A 702 -106.24 127.13 135.31
C ALA A 702 -105.23 126.32 136.13
N LEU A 703 -104.35 125.56 135.48
CA LEU A 703 -103.28 124.79 136.12
C LEU A 703 -102.18 125.67 136.72
N SER A 704 -102.13 126.96 136.40
CA SER A 704 -101.32 127.95 137.15
C SER A 704 -101.92 128.27 138.52
N GLU A 705 -103.23 128.05 138.70
CA GLU A 705 -103.92 128.14 139.99
C GLU A 705 -103.86 126.81 140.75
N GLU A 706 -103.70 125.67 140.05
CA GLU A 706 -103.49 124.33 140.67
C GLU A 706 -102.01 123.92 140.85
N LEU A 707 -101.02 124.68 140.39
CA LEU A 707 -99.60 124.29 140.48
C LEU A 707 -98.99 124.36 141.90
N GLU A 708 -99.82 124.47 142.94
CA GLU A 708 -99.42 124.82 144.30
C GLU A 708 -98.99 123.61 145.17
N ASN A 709 -98.81 122.39 144.62
CA ASN A 709 -97.67 121.46 144.91
C ASN A 709 -97.75 120.08 144.18
N PRO A 710 -96.62 119.30 144.01
CA PRO A 710 -96.52 118.13 143.10
C PRO A 710 -95.95 116.81 143.72
N MET A 711 -95.82 115.69 142.94
CA MET A 711 -94.68 114.71 142.99
C MET A 711 -94.67 113.49 142.00
N ASN A 712 -93.61 113.36 141.16
CA ASN A 712 -92.58 112.27 141.01
C ASN A 712 -92.90 110.75 140.70
N VAL A 713 -92.05 109.80 140.17
CA VAL A 713 -90.70 109.72 139.45
C VAL A 713 -90.36 108.29 138.84
N HIS A 714 -89.26 108.16 138.06
CA HIS A 714 -88.57 107.02 137.31
C HIS A 714 -88.01 105.74 138.07
N ARG A 715 -87.42 104.63 137.50
CA ARG A 715 -87.42 103.88 136.17
C ARG A 715 -86.35 102.71 136.01
N TRP A 716 -86.69 101.56 135.37
CA TRP A 716 -85.85 100.50 134.64
C TRP A 716 -84.86 99.51 135.37
N ARG A 717 -84.46 98.37 134.72
CA ARG A 717 -83.43 97.33 135.14
C ARG A 717 -82.80 96.45 133.99
N LYS A 718 -81.94 95.44 134.30
CA LYS A 718 -80.97 94.63 133.45
C LYS A 718 -80.62 93.24 134.12
N LEU A 719 -79.85 92.22 133.63
CA LEU A 719 -79.39 91.60 132.31
C LEU A 719 -78.43 90.38 132.62
N GLU A 720 -78.36 89.24 131.87
CA GLU A 720 -77.33 88.16 132.10
C GLU A 720 -77.02 87.14 130.93
N GLY A 721 -75.83 86.48 130.91
CA GLY A 721 -75.42 85.32 130.04
C GLY A 721 -73.92 85.27 129.56
N SER A 722 -73.25 84.08 129.51
CA SER A 722 -71.77 83.91 129.25
C SER A 722 -71.33 82.61 128.50
N ASP A 723 -70.02 82.47 128.14
CA ASP A 723 -69.42 81.55 127.12
C ASP A 723 -68.15 80.75 127.60
N PRO A 724 -67.69 79.62 126.96
CA PRO A 724 -66.64 78.72 127.48
C PRO A 724 -65.20 78.90 126.90
N ALA A 725 -64.23 78.06 127.34
CA ALA A 725 -62.78 78.35 127.32
C ALA A 725 -61.93 77.71 126.19
N THR A 726 -60.77 78.32 125.91
CA THR A 726 -59.94 78.11 124.71
C THR A 726 -59.05 76.86 124.67
N TYR A 727 -58.75 76.21 125.80
CA TYR A 727 -57.75 75.13 125.88
C TYR A 727 -58.13 73.88 125.06
N GLU A 728 -59.42 73.53 125.00
CA GLU A 728 -59.90 72.34 124.28
C GLU A 728 -59.66 72.41 122.76
N LEU A 729 -59.74 73.60 122.16
CA LEU A 729 -59.43 73.78 120.74
C LEU A 729 -57.95 73.48 120.45
N VAL A 730 -57.04 73.85 121.34
CA VAL A 730 -55.59 73.71 121.14
C VAL A 730 -55.15 72.25 121.19
N GLN A 731 -55.74 71.42 122.06
CA GLN A 731 -55.51 69.97 122.03
C GLN A 731 -56.03 69.33 120.73
N LYS A 732 -57.21 69.76 120.28
CA LYS A 732 -57.86 69.25 119.06
C LYS A 732 -57.05 69.55 117.80
N ILE A 733 -56.41 70.71 117.73
CA ILE A 733 -55.51 71.11 116.63
C ILE A 733 -54.27 70.19 116.55
N HIS A 734 -53.54 70.00 117.66
CA HIS A 734 -52.35 69.14 117.67
C HIS A 734 -52.64 67.68 117.30
N MET A 735 -53.77 67.15 117.77
CA MET A 735 -54.19 65.77 117.45
C MET A 735 -54.49 65.60 115.96
N LEU A 736 -55.10 66.61 115.32
CA LEU A 736 -55.35 66.62 113.87
C LEU A 736 -54.06 66.80 113.06
N GLN A 737 -53.14 67.66 113.51
CA GLN A 737 -51.84 67.87 112.85
C GLN A 737 -51.00 66.59 112.83
N LYS A 738 -50.90 65.86 113.94
CA LYS A 738 -50.12 64.61 113.99
C LYS A 738 -50.68 63.55 113.03
N ARG A 739 -52.01 63.42 112.97
CA ARG A 739 -52.72 62.50 112.06
C ARG A 739 -52.62 62.91 110.58
N LEU A 740 -52.42 64.20 110.30
CA LEU A 740 -52.16 64.71 108.95
C LEU A 740 -50.74 64.38 108.48
N ILE A 741 -49.75 64.39 109.37
CA ILE A 741 -48.37 63.98 109.08
C ILE A 741 -48.31 62.49 108.73
N GLU A 742 -48.87 61.62 109.59
CA GLU A 742 -48.96 60.17 109.33
C GLU A 742 -49.62 59.87 107.98
N LYS A 743 -50.69 60.60 107.61
CA LYS A 743 -51.36 60.45 106.31
C LYS A 743 -50.62 61.07 105.14
N SER A 744 -49.67 61.97 105.37
CA SER A 744 -48.79 62.51 104.32
C SER A 744 -47.67 61.51 104.01
N GLU A 745 -47.08 60.90 105.04
CA GLU A 745 -46.07 59.83 104.90
C GLU A 745 -46.67 58.61 104.18
N GLU A 746 -47.87 58.15 104.56
CA GLU A 746 -48.55 57.02 103.90
C GLU A 746 -48.89 57.29 102.41
N VAL A 747 -49.02 58.56 101.99
CA VAL A 747 -49.18 58.94 100.58
C VAL A 747 -47.84 58.90 99.86
N VAL A 748 -46.76 59.42 100.45
CA VAL A 748 -45.40 59.38 99.87
C VAL A 748 -44.93 57.93 99.66
N ASP A 749 -45.16 57.04 100.62
CA ASP A 749 -44.86 55.61 100.49
C ASP A 749 -45.64 54.95 99.34
N LYS A 750 -46.90 55.36 99.14
CA LYS A 750 -47.75 54.85 98.05
C LYS A 750 -47.33 55.39 96.69
N ASP A 751 -46.94 56.65 96.58
CA ASP A 751 -46.38 57.21 95.35
C ASP A 751 -45.02 56.58 94.99
N LEU A 752 -44.17 56.30 95.98
CA LEU A 752 -42.94 55.52 95.79
C LEU A 752 -43.22 54.09 95.31
N LEU A 753 -44.23 53.43 95.89
CA LEU A 753 -44.67 52.10 95.46
C LEU A 753 -45.23 52.12 94.02
N ILE A 754 -46.00 53.15 93.67
CA ILE A 754 -46.53 53.36 92.31
C ILE A 754 -45.38 53.58 91.33
N GLN A 755 -44.45 54.50 91.58
CA GLN A 755 -43.29 54.73 90.70
C GLN A 755 -42.43 53.47 90.52
N HIS A 756 -42.27 52.65 91.57
CA HIS A 756 -41.57 51.38 91.48
C HIS A 756 -42.35 50.35 90.65
N LYS A 757 -43.68 50.27 90.79
CA LYS A 757 -44.54 49.43 89.96
C LYS A 757 -44.61 49.90 88.50
N GLU A 758 -44.58 51.20 88.24
CA GLU A 758 -44.55 51.76 86.88
C GLU A 758 -43.21 51.48 86.19
N LYS A 759 -42.07 51.64 86.89
CA LYS A 759 -40.77 51.19 86.37
C LYS A 759 -40.78 49.69 86.06
N LEU A 760 -41.22 48.86 86.99
CA LEU A 760 -41.30 47.41 86.79
C LEU A 760 -42.25 47.03 85.64
N TYR A 761 -43.37 47.75 85.47
CA TYR A 761 -44.30 47.58 84.35
C TYR A 761 -43.68 48.01 83.01
N ILE A 762 -42.94 49.11 82.96
CA ILE A 762 -42.22 49.57 81.76
C ILE A 762 -41.10 48.58 81.41
N GLU A 763 -40.36 48.07 82.39
CA GLU A 763 -39.33 47.04 82.21
C GLU A 763 -39.93 45.72 81.69
N LEU A 764 -41.00 45.21 82.32
CA LEU A 764 -41.73 44.04 81.83
C LEU A 764 -42.32 44.26 80.43
N LYS A 765 -42.87 45.44 80.14
CA LYS A 765 -43.40 45.79 78.82
C LYS A 765 -42.29 45.88 77.77
N ASN A 766 -41.10 46.38 78.12
CA ASN A 766 -39.93 46.39 77.25
C ASN A 766 -39.33 44.99 77.05
N ILE A 767 -39.45 44.09 78.03
CA ILE A 767 -39.06 42.67 77.89
C ILE A 767 -40.06 41.93 77.00
N LEU A 768 -41.37 42.10 77.22
CA LEU A 768 -42.44 41.53 76.37
C LEU A 768 -42.38 42.05 74.94
N ALA A 769 -42.14 43.35 74.73
CA ALA A 769 -41.94 43.94 73.39
C ALA A 769 -40.62 43.52 72.71
N ARG A 770 -39.72 42.84 73.45
CA ARG A 770 -38.49 42.21 72.91
C ARG A 770 -38.62 40.69 72.77
N GLN A 771 -39.67 40.06 73.28
CA GLN A 771 -39.97 38.66 73.03
C GLN A 771 -40.79 38.54 71.74
N PRO A 772 -40.41 37.68 70.79
CA PRO A 772 -41.26 37.38 69.64
C PRO A 772 -42.57 36.74 70.13
N GLY A 773 -43.71 37.19 69.59
CA GLY A 773 -44.99 36.51 69.79
C GLY A 773 -44.93 35.06 69.27
N PRO A 774 -45.84 34.15 69.69
CA PRO A 774 -45.74 32.72 69.42
C PRO A 774 -45.56 32.39 67.93
N GLU A 775 -46.30 33.06 67.03
CA GLU A 775 -46.15 32.89 65.57
C GLU A 775 -44.76 33.31 65.06
N VAL A 776 -44.18 34.38 65.63
CA VAL A 776 -42.83 34.86 65.29
C VAL A 776 -41.76 33.97 65.92
N ALA A 777 -42.04 33.30 67.05
CA ALA A 777 -41.17 32.31 67.67
C ALA A 777 -41.15 31.00 66.86
N GLU A 778 -42.29 30.52 66.36
CA GLU A 778 -42.36 29.40 65.41
C GLU A 778 -41.66 29.75 64.09
N GLN A 779 -41.91 30.94 63.53
CA GLN A 779 -41.19 31.40 62.34
C GLN A 779 -39.68 31.51 62.59
N LEU A 780 -39.22 31.98 63.76
CA LEU A 780 -37.81 31.98 64.13
C LEU A 780 -37.23 30.56 64.28
N ALA A 781 -37.99 29.59 64.78
CA ALA A 781 -37.56 28.20 64.84
C ALA A 781 -37.43 27.58 63.44
N VAL A 782 -38.42 27.81 62.56
CA VAL A 782 -38.38 27.37 61.15
C VAL A 782 -37.25 28.06 60.39
N TYR A 783 -37.04 29.36 60.60
CA TYR A 783 -35.91 30.09 60.00
C TYR A 783 -34.57 29.67 60.60
N GLN A 784 -34.46 29.33 61.88
CA GLN A 784 -33.23 28.75 62.45
C GLN A 784 -32.93 27.37 61.89
N GLN A 785 -33.95 26.51 61.74
CA GLN A 785 -33.78 25.19 61.11
C GLN A 785 -33.36 25.34 59.64
N SER A 786 -34.04 26.19 58.88
CA SER A 786 -33.67 26.48 57.50
C SER A 786 -32.28 27.14 57.39
N LEU A 787 -31.89 28.01 58.33
CA LEU A 787 -30.54 28.58 58.40
C LEU A 787 -29.48 27.53 58.77
N GLN A 788 -29.81 26.54 59.62
CA GLN A 788 -28.92 25.40 59.89
C GLN A 788 -28.77 24.49 58.66
N GLU A 789 -29.85 24.24 57.92
CA GLU A 789 -29.80 23.48 56.66
C GLU A 789 -29.04 24.24 55.57
N ARG A 790 -29.21 25.57 55.48
CA ARG A 790 -28.43 26.44 54.59
C ARG A 790 -26.97 26.57 55.00
N ASN A 791 -26.66 26.60 56.31
CA ASN A 791 -25.28 26.53 56.78
C ASN A 791 -24.67 25.16 56.46
N LYS A 792 -25.36 24.04 56.67
CA LYS A 792 -24.87 22.71 56.24
C LYS A 792 -24.64 22.64 54.73
N GLN A 793 -25.53 23.22 53.91
CA GLN A 793 -25.32 23.36 52.46
C GLN A 793 -24.10 24.24 52.16
N MET A 794 -23.92 25.35 52.87
CA MET A 794 -22.79 26.26 52.69
C MET A 794 -21.47 25.66 53.21
N ASP A 795 -21.49 24.82 54.23
CA ASP A 795 -20.32 24.09 54.74
C ASP A 795 -19.90 22.98 53.77
N LEU A 796 -20.87 22.27 53.17
CA LEU A 796 -20.61 21.35 52.06
C LEU A 796 -20.08 22.08 50.83
N MET A 797 -20.69 23.21 50.45
CA MET A 797 -20.25 24.03 49.31
C MET A 797 -18.90 24.70 49.58
N ASN A 798 -18.58 25.03 50.84
CA ASN A 798 -17.26 25.48 51.28
C ASN A 798 -16.23 24.34 51.26
N ALA A 799 -16.62 23.09 51.56
CA ALA A 799 -15.77 21.92 51.42
C ALA A 799 -15.48 21.60 49.94
N GLU A 800 -16.49 21.66 49.06
CA GLU A 800 -16.34 21.56 47.61
C GLU A 800 -15.49 22.72 47.04
N LEU A 801 -15.68 23.94 47.53
CA LEU A 801 -14.86 25.09 47.17
C LEU A 801 -13.41 24.94 47.67
N THR A 802 -13.21 24.39 48.86
CA THR A 802 -11.87 24.10 49.42
C THR A 802 -11.18 23.01 48.62
N LEU A 803 -11.89 21.93 48.25
CA LEU A 803 -11.40 20.88 47.38
C LEU A 803 -11.04 21.42 45.98
N SER A 804 -11.89 22.28 45.43
CA SER A 804 -11.64 22.99 44.16
C SER A 804 -10.43 23.93 44.28
N GLN A 805 -10.24 24.60 45.42
CA GLN A 805 -9.07 25.43 45.69
C GLN A 805 -7.79 24.60 45.86
N THR A 806 -7.85 23.42 46.48
CA THR A 806 -6.68 22.51 46.54
C THR A 806 -6.34 21.98 45.15
N GLN A 807 -7.32 21.55 44.35
CA GLN A 807 -7.09 21.15 42.95
C GLN A 807 -6.52 22.30 42.11
N VAL A 808 -7.04 23.53 42.25
CA VAL A 808 -6.48 24.72 41.58
C VAL A 808 -5.06 25.03 42.08
N ASN A 809 -4.72 24.74 43.33
CA ASN A 809 -3.36 24.92 43.85
C ASN A 809 -2.40 23.80 43.42
N GLU A 810 -2.89 22.57 43.28
CA GLU A 810 -2.17 21.45 42.65
C GLU A 810 -1.89 21.76 41.17
N TYR A 811 -2.89 22.20 40.41
CA TYR A 811 -2.70 22.66 39.03
C TYR A 811 -1.78 23.88 38.93
N LYS A 812 -1.81 24.83 39.88
CA LYS A 812 -0.79 25.91 39.95
C LYS A 812 0.60 25.36 40.25
N TYR A 813 0.73 24.33 41.08
CA TYR A 813 2.01 23.68 41.37
C TYR A 813 2.53 22.92 40.14
N GLU A 814 1.68 22.18 39.42
CA GLU A 814 2.04 21.50 38.17
C GLU A 814 2.37 22.49 37.05
N ILE A 815 1.56 23.54 36.86
CA ILE A 815 1.89 24.65 35.94
C ILE A 815 3.20 25.30 36.36
N GLY A 816 3.46 25.46 37.66
CA GLY A 816 4.74 25.94 38.21
C GLY A 816 5.91 25.03 37.89
N ARG A 817 5.73 23.71 38.02
CA ARG A 817 6.69 22.64 37.70
C ARG A 817 7.00 22.63 36.20
N ILE A 818 5.97 22.54 35.36
CA ILE A 818 6.06 22.59 33.89
C ILE A 818 6.66 23.93 33.44
N THR A 819 6.35 25.06 34.09
CA THR A 819 6.95 26.37 33.77
C THR A 819 8.40 26.47 34.27
N LYS A 820 8.82 25.69 35.26
CA LYS A 820 10.23 25.55 35.67
C LYS A 820 10.98 24.64 34.71
N GLU A 821 10.43 23.48 34.37
CA GLU A 821 10.93 22.56 33.32
C GLU A 821 11.08 23.30 31.97
N LEU A 822 10.06 24.07 31.54
CA LEU A 822 10.10 24.89 30.34
C LEU A 822 11.15 26.02 30.43
N ARG A 823 11.38 26.59 31.61
CA ARG A 823 12.48 27.56 31.83
C ARG A 823 13.85 26.89 31.78
N GLU A 824 14.00 25.67 32.28
CA GLU A 824 15.24 24.90 32.18
C GLU A 824 15.51 24.43 30.74
N VAL A 825 14.47 23.99 30.01
CA VAL A 825 14.55 23.68 28.57
C VAL A 825 14.88 24.94 27.78
N LYS A 826 14.24 26.09 28.05
CA LYS A 826 14.62 27.38 27.45
C LYS A 826 16.06 27.79 27.81
N LYS A 827 16.51 27.59 29.06
CA LYS A 827 17.89 27.89 29.47
C LYS A 827 18.90 27.00 28.73
N LYS A 828 18.67 25.68 28.68
CA LYS A 828 19.47 24.72 27.90
C LYS A 828 19.49 25.09 26.41
N PHE A 829 18.35 25.46 25.85
CA PHE A 829 18.22 25.94 24.46
C PHE A 829 18.97 27.26 24.21
N PHE A 830 18.92 28.24 25.13
CA PHE A 830 19.67 29.49 24.99
C PHE A 830 21.18 29.31 25.25
N GLU A 831 21.59 28.40 26.11
CA GLU A 831 23.00 28.01 26.29
C GLU A 831 23.54 27.27 25.06
N GLN A 832 22.74 26.37 24.47
CA GLN A 832 23.07 25.73 23.20
C GLN A 832 23.12 26.76 22.06
N LYS A 833 22.12 27.64 21.93
CA LYS A 833 22.10 28.71 20.93
C LYS A 833 23.23 29.72 21.11
N ARG A 834 23.69 29.98 22.35
CA ARG A 834 24.92 30.75 22.63
C ARG A 834 26.19 30.00 22.22
N ARG A 835 26.27 28.69 22.45
CA ARG A 835 27.39 27.86 21.93
C ARG A 835 27.42 27.85 20.40
N GLU A 836 26.27 27.70 19.77
CA GLU A 836 26.12 27.75 18.31
C GLU A 836 26.45 29.15 17.75
N GLN A 837 26.01 30.23 18.40
CA GLN A 837 26.38 31.59 18.02
C GLN A 837 27.87 31.88 18.22
N HIS A 838 28.48 31.45 19.34
CA HIS A 838 29.94 31.59 19.52
C HIS A 838 30.70 30.79 18.46
N ALA A 839 30.37 29.52 18.24
CA ALA A 839 30.98 28.71 17.20
C ALA A 839 30.78 29.30 15.79
N ALA A 840 29.63 29.95 15.53
CA ALA A 840 29.39 30.67 14.29
C ALA A 840 30.22 31.96 14.18
N THR A 841 30.43 32.72 15.27
CA THR A 841 31.33 33.89 15.25
C THR A 841 32.79 33.51 15.08
N THR A 842 33.26 32.46 15.76
CA THR A 842 34.64 31.93 15.59
C THR A 842 34.87 31.50 14.14
N ARG A 843 33.96 30.69 13.57
CA ARG A 843 33.99 30.27 12.16
C ARG A 843 33.82 31.40 11.14
N ARG A 844 33.43 32.59 11.58
CA ARG A 844 33.32 33.80 10.73
C ARG A 844 34.60 34.64 10.80
N MET A 845 35.21 34.76 11.98
CA MET A 845 36.55 35.34 12.15
C MET A 845 37.63 34.49 11.45
N GLU A 846 37.51 33.16 11.48
CA GLU A 846 38.38 32.21 10.77
C GLU A 846 38.25 32.26 9.23
N ARG A 847 37.40 33.14 8.66
CA ARG A 847 37.15 33.23 7.22
C ARG A 847 37.21 34.63 6.62
N SER A 848 37.36 35.69 7.41
CA SER A 848 37.52 37.06 6.90
C SER A 848 38.99 37.39 6.62
N THR A 849 39.34 37.61 5.35
CA THR A 849 40.62 38.24 4.99
C THR A 849 40.62 39.73 5.37
N PRO A 850 41.79 40.39 5.55
CA PRO A 850 41.85 41.74 6.13
C PRO A 850 41.04 42.83 5.41
N ALA A 851 40.68 42.64 4.14
CA ALA A 851 39.91 43.61 3.35
C ALA A 851 38.42 43.71 3.75
N GLU A 852 37.81 42.66 4.31
CA GLU A 852 36.38 42.69 4.66
C GLU A 852 36.08 43.28 6.05
N VAL A 853 37.10 43.37 6.92
CA VAL A 853 36.93 43.82 8.32
C VAL A 853 36.54 45.30 8.39
N LEU A 854 37.27 46.18 7.68
CA LEU A 854 36.99 47.62 7.64
C LEU A 854 35.58 47.95 7.13
N VAL A 855 35.03 47.13 6.22
CA VAL A 855 33.70 47.36 5.62
C VAL A 855 32.57 47.04 6.62
N GLN A 856 32.82 46.21 7.65
CA GLN A 856 31.86 45.97 8.73
C GLN A 856 31.94 47.05 9.82
N GLU A 857 33.14 47.52 10.17
CA GLU A 857 33.31 48.64 11.12
C GLU A 857 32.64 49.92 10.58
N ALA A 858 32.80 50.21 9.28
CA ALA A 858 32.14 51.34 8.61
C ALA A 858 30.60 51.25 8.56
N ARG A 859 30.00 50.07 8.84
CA ARG A 859 28.54 49.89 8.92
C ARG A 859 28.01 49.86 10.36
N ALA A 860 28.87 49.74 11.36
CA ALA A 860 28.49 49.77 12.78
C ALA A 860 28.18 51.19 13.29
N SER A 861 28.62 52.23 12.58
CA SER A 861 28.50 53.64 12.97
C SER A 861 27.23 54.37 12.46
N MET A 862 26.40 53.75 11.62
CA MET A 862 25.16 54.36 11.13
C MET A 862 23.96 54.06 12.04
N ASN A 863 23.51 55.07 12.76
CA ASN A 863 22.29 55.06 13.57
C ASN A 863 21.06 54.62 12.75
N ARG A 864 20.32 53.61 13.24
CA ARG A 864 18.93 53.35 12.84
C ARG A 864 17.99 53.72 13.97
N PHE A 865 17.32 54.86 13.82
CA PHE A 865 16.48 55.47 14.85
C PHE A 865 14.99 55.21 14.60
N THR A 866 14.46 54.11 15.14
CA THR A 866 13.02 53.79 15.21
C THR A 866 12.75 52.88 16.42
N GLY A 867 11.88 53.19 17.37
CA GLY A 867 11.11 54.43 17.57
C GLY A 867 9.99 54.21 18.61
N GLY A 868 10.21 54.66 19.86
CA GLY A 868 9.31 54.43 21.00
C GLY A 868 9.41 53.00 21.59
N GLY A 869 9.24 52.79 22.90
CA GLY A 869 9.08 53.77 23.99
C GLY A 869 9.06 53.07 25.37
N PHE A 870 9.22 53.85 26.44
CA PHE A 870 9.13 53.45 27.85
C PHE A 870 10.15 52.41 28.37
N ASN A 871 11.29 52.93 28.81
CA ASN A 871 12.05 52.39 29.92
C ASN A 871 11.37 52.78 31.25
N LEU A 872 11.27 51.87 32.23
CA LEU A 872 11.07 52.23 33.64
C LEU A 872 11.60 51.14 34.61
N ASN A 873 12.85 51.30 35.00
CA ASN A 873 13.46 51.08 36.33
C ASN A 873 12.68 50.32 37.44
N MET A 874 13.42 49.39 38.08
CA MET A 874 13.49 49.16 39.55
C MET A 874 12.23 48.55 40.24
N THR A 875 12.33 47.91 41.41
CA THR A 875 13.46 47.73 42.35
C THR A 875 13.49 46.27 42.87
N ALA A 876 14.57 45.85 43.52
CA ALA A 876 14.63 44.58 44.24
C ALA A 876 13.94 44.66 45.62
N GLY A 877 13.40 43.53 46.06
CA GLY A 877 12.81 43.25 47.37
C GLY A 877 12.55 41.75 47.50
#